data_AF-A0AA39UWV1-F1
#
_entry.id   AF-A0AA39UWV1-F1
#
_cell.length_a   1.000
_cell.length_b   1.000
_cell.length_c   1.000
_cell.angle_alpha   90.00
_cell.angle_beta   90.00
_cell.angle_gamma   90.00
#
_symmetry.space_group_name_H-M   'P 1'
#
loop_
_entity.id
_entity.type
_entity.pdbx_description
1 polymer ?
#
loop_
_entity_poly.entity_id
_entity_poly.type
_entity_poly.pdbx_seq_one_letter_code
_entity_poly.pdbx_strand_id
1 'polypeptide(L)'
;MASLLVDDPVTSVFYNADLLGYVCKDLWDIEQAPGGVLHGTRMDSLLSLALTCHFISEVALDCLWHEICGMKPLLYLFPRDLSSNDDQGILPDVISDDTWVRFERYSRRVRAITLDAQLRTLHSSTIFLRLAERREPIFPNLQKLSVDMSFAADTAILLFLASPRLDDVTITFPSNAETVVASTSVRTVGWKVPMLHSLTISYIRQRGRNPQPLGTMCPFTNFSGLRRLRKLKIESHSAEFHFLIQLSSLPDLSHLQIVISQSLLTDSWKVDDGFRSLVSLHITTPVSLMSRVLRLIRPGSLTSLIHIDDHSQSYDEIGQFMQDFHTEIASRFPSLLNLSIKYRRCNGQSTQQSRESTLVIFEPLCGLRKLQEFAYSPMPTLDTGIVDLLLAPAWPEIRVFNIPFVQGPRPTYEVLCTLAKCCPLLSELSIPIVFPSDDSPFPDDHVPFSHKLRLFSSPNTSISRFASVARYLDGIFPFLISITGGEGWDQVESIVLEACQSVRRDQTIRENPAKHLPPSETVSGEEDFSDETDVVDVISTQDRPPSEQEIAAASLIQRVYRKVLQRRLDGAQRGIAGPRAQIYASCAKEVSRLGGKSGRYLHLFLGPLPHILVCLEMVRIETIKQRVKTKRKLKKCGLDDKGILDDLLIQINKANQTAVELQKQLSPSSSFHERCDGKELGKLVEKANDLVSSLPFKTSSDLSDDLHIAIKGIVTERSYESTQKTIDAE
;
A
#
# COMPACT_ATOMS: atom_id res chain seq x y z
N MET A 1 -5.02 29.23 -34.60
CA MET A 1 -4.42 29.55 -33.29
C MET A 1 -3.56 28.37 -32.80
N ALA A 2 -2.62 27.88 -33.60
CA ALA A 2 -1.84 26.67 -33.28
C ALA A 2 -0.32 26.86 -33.49
N SER A 3 0.16 28.11 -33.58
CA SER A 3 1.54 28.42 -33.98
C SER A 3 2.25 29.42 -33.05
N LEU A 4 1.80 29.56 -31.80
CA LEU A 4 2.36 30.53 -30.84
C LEU A 4 2.67 29.93 -29.44
N LEU A 5 2.78 28.61 -29.31
CA LEU A 5 3.12 27.94 -28.04
C LEU A 5 4.46 27.18 -28.13
N VAL A 6 5.45 27.77 -28.80
CA VAL A 6 6.81 27.22 -28.85
C VAL A 6 7.68 28.16 -28.03
N ASP A 7 8.41 27.57 -27.07
CA ASP A 7 9.41 28.18 -26.17
C ASP A 7 8.96 28.63 -24.77
N ASP A 8 8.07 27.89 -24.11
CA ASP A 8 8.08 27.84 -22.64
C ASP A 8 8.54 26.45 -22.16
N PRO A 9 9.73 26.33 -21.51
CA PRO A 9 10.25 25.05 -21.03
C PRO A 9 9.31 24.39 -20.01
N VAL A 10 8.48 25.16 -19.30
CA VAL A 10 7.50 24.62 -18.36
C VAL A 10 6.37 23.89 -19.09
N THR A 11 5.85 24.44 -20.18
CA THR A 11 4.83 23.75 -20.99
C THR A 11 5.40 22.52 -21.69
N SER A 12 6.67 22.55 -22.15
CA SER A 12 7.33 21.39 -22.76
C SER A 12 7.41 20.17 -21.82
N VAL A 13 7.57 20.42 -20.51
CA VAL A 13 7.59 19.39 -19.45
C VAL A 13 6.19 18.80 -19.26
N PHE A 14 5.12 19.62 -19.33
CA PHE A 14 3.74 19.15 -19.18
C PHE A 14 3.21 18.38 -20.41
N TYR A 15 3.81 18.56 -21.59
CA TYR A 15 3.51 17.75 -22.79
C TYR A 15 4.48 16.58 -22.99
N ASN A 16 5.35 16.29 -22.02
CA ASN A 16 6.18 15.10 -22.06
C ASN A 16 5.34 13.87 -21.69
N ALA A 17 5.20 12.94 -22.63
CA ALA A 17 4.37 11.74 -22.45
C ALA A 17 4.88 10.81 -21.34
N ASP A 18 6.20 10.75 -21.11
CA ASP A 18 6.80 9.92 -20.07
C ASP A 18 6.49 10.49 -18.69
N LEU A 19 6.64 11.81 -18.51
CA LEU A 19 6.29 12.50 -17.26
C LEU A 19 4.79 12.38 -16.94
N LEU A 20 3.92 12.57 -17.94
CA LEU A 20 2.49 12.33 -17.78
C LEU A 20 2.20 10.86 -17.43
N GLY A 21 2.94 9.92 -18.00
CA GLY A 21 2.85 8.49 -17.67
C GLY A 21 3.18 8.21 -16.21
N TYR A 22 4.23 8.83 -15.67
CA TYR A 22 4.57 8.74 -14.25
C TYR A 22 3.48 9.34 -13.36
N VAL A 23 2.94 10.52 -13.72
CA VAL A 23 1.83 11.14 -12.97
C VAL A 23 0.59 10.25 -12.97
N CYS A 24 0.21 9.69 -14.11
CA CYS A 24 -0.93 8.77 -14.22
C CYS A 24 -0.70 7.50 -13.39
N LYS A 25 0.52 6.95 -13.41
CA LYS A 25 0.86 5.77 -12.60
C LYS A 25 0.80 6.06 -11.11
N ASP A 26 1.29 7.21 -10.65
CA ASP A 26 1.20 7.61 -9.25
C ASP A 26 -0.26 7.77 -8.81
N LEU A 27 -1.11 8.35 -9.66
CA LEU A 27 -2.56 8.43 -9.41
C LEU A 27 -3.20 7.05 -9.27
N TRP A 28 -2.83 6.11 -10.16
CA TRP A 28 -3.28 4.72 -10.06
C TRP A 28 -2.84 4.06 -8.75
N ASP A 29 -1.55 4.20 -8.38
CA ASP A 29 -1.00 3.59 -7.17
C ASP A 29 -1.66 4.16 -5.90
N ILE A 30 -2.02 5.45 -5.89
CA ILE A 30 -2.80 6.08 -4.81
C ILE A 30 -4.20 5.49 -4.72
N GLU A 31 -4.87 5.28 -5.86
CA GLU A 31 -6.22 4.69 -5.92
C GLU A 31 -6.26 3.21 -5.52
N GLN A 32 -5.14 2.49 -5.66
CA GLN A 32 -5.02 1.08 -5.26
C GLN A 32 -4.48 0.87 -3.84
N ALA A 33 -4.01 1.93 -3.16
CA ALA A 33 -3.48 1.83 -1.82
C ALA A 33 -4.56 1.45 -0.78
N PRO A 34 -4.30 0.48 0.12
CA PRO A 34 -5.24 0.11 1.18
C PRO A 34 -5.42 1.29 2.15
N GLY A 35 -6.58 1.95 2.08
CA GLY A 35 -6.89 3.16 2.86
C GLY A 35 -7.31 4.38 2.01
N GLY A 36 -7.25 4.31 0.67
CA GLY A 36 -7.67 5.38 -0.25
C GLY A 36 -9.18 5.63 -0.37
N VAL A 37 -9.97 5.34 0.67
CA VAL A 37 -11.42 5.60 0.67
C VAL A 37 -11.68 6.99 1.27
N LEU A 38 -11.56 8.02 0.45
CA LEU A 38 -12.23 9.29 0.71
C LEU A 38 -13.64 9.21 0.10
N HIS A 39 -14.66 9.15 0.97
CA HIS A 39 -16.06 9.41 0.62
C HIS A 39 -16.67 8.60 -0.54
N GLY A 40 -16.85 7.28 -0.37
CA GLY A 40 -18.00 6.51 -0.93
C GLY A 40 -18.31 6.55 -2.44
N THR A 41 -17.54 7.29 -3.23
CA THR A 41 -17.71 7.54 -4.66
C THR A 41 -16.31 7.56 -5.21
N ARG A 42 -15.90 6.45 -5.83
CA ARG A 42 -14.62 6.33 -6.53
C ARG A 42 -14.69 7.28 -7.73
N MET A 43 -14.23 8.52 -7.57
CA MET A 43 -13.92 9.35 -8.73
C MET A 43 -12.63 8.80 -9.30
N ASP A 44 -12.72 8.11 -10.42
CA ASP A 44 -11.55 7.63 -11.17
C ASP A 44 -10.79 8.87 -11.65
N SER A 45 -9.74 9.26 -10.94
CA SER A 45 -8.94 10.46 -11.20
C SER A 45 -8.33 10.37 -12.59
N LEU A 46 -7.98 9.16 -13.03
CA LEU A 46 -7.55 8.86 -14.38
C LEU A 46 -8.63 9.06 -15.45
N LEU A 47 -9.89 8.72 -15.16
CA LEU A 47 -11.00 9.01 -16.07
C LEU A 47 -11.20 10.52 -16.19
N SER A 48 -11.18 11.23 -15.06
CA SER A 48 -11.29 12.69 -15.05
C SER A 48 -10.15 13.33 -15.84
N LEU A 49 -8.93 12.82 -15.67
CA LEU A 49 -7.74 13.26 -16.40
C LEU A 49 -7.86 12.96 -17.90
N ALA A 50 -8.38 11.78 -18.27
CA ALA A 50 -8.60 11.40 -19.67
C ALA A 50 -9.63 12.28 -20.40
N LEU A 51 -10.53 12.93 -19.65
CA LEU A 51 -11.56 13.82 -20.18
C LEU A 51 -11.10 15.29 -20.32
N THR A 52 -9.87 15.63 -19.92
CA THR A 52 -9.38 17.02 -19.93
C THR A 52 -9.01 17.52 -21.32
N CYS A 53 -8.10 16.83 -22.02
CA CYS A 53 -7.65 17.19 -23.36
C CYS A 53 -7.17 15.97 -24.15
N HIS A 54 -7.14 16.07 -25.48
CA HIS A 54 -6.86 14.92 -26.36
C HIS A 54 -5.47 14.32 -26.17
N PHE A 55 -4.46 15.12 -25.83
CA PHE A 55 -3.09 14.63 -25.61
C PHE A 55 -2.99 13.82 -24.30
N ILE A 56 -3.49 14.38 -23.20
CA ILE A 56 -3.53 13.71 -21.90
C ILE A 56 -4.46 12.49 -21.94
N SER A 57 -5.52 12.54 -22.74
CA SER A 57 -6.46 11.44 -22.94
C SER A 57 -5.78 10.13 -23.31
N GLU A 58 -4.83 10.17 -24.24
CA GLU A 58 -4.12 8.97 -24.71
C GLU A 58 -3.31 8.31 -23.59
N VAL A 59 -2.53 9.09 -22.85
CA VAL A 59 -1.67 8.59 -21.76
C VAL A 59 -2.51 8.13 -20.57
N ALA A 60 -3.53 8.90 -20.20
CA ALA A 60 -4.42 8.55 -19.09
C ALA A 60 -5.25 7.29 -19.38
N LEU A 61 -5.73 7.11 -20.62
CA LEU A 61 -6.42 5.90 -21.04
C LEU A 61 -5.49 4.68 -21.11
N ASP A 62 -4.23 4.86 -21.52
CA ASP A 62 -3.23 3.78 -21.48
C ASP A 62 -2.98 3.28 -20.05
N CYS A 63 -2.97 4.18 -19.07
CA CYS A 63 -2.89 3.82 -17.65
C CYS A 63 -4.19 3.20 -17.13
N LEU A 64 -5.34 3.80 -17.43
CA LEU A 64 -6.66 3.34 -16.95
C LEU A 64 -6.99 1.92 -17.45
N TRP A 65 -6.66 1.62 -18.71
CA TRP A 65 -6.93 0.32 -19.33
C TRP A 65 -5.74 -0.66 -19.22
N HIS A 66 -4.64 -0.26 -18.57
CA HIS A 66 -3.45 -1.10 -18.45
C HIS A 66 -3.75 -2.44 -17.79
N GLU A 67 -4.48 -2.40 -16.68
CA GLU A 67 -4.86 -3.55 -15.87
C GLU A 67 -6.38 -3.54 -15.66
N ILE A 68 -7.05 -4.58 -16.16
CA ILE A 68 -8.51 -4.72 -16.04
C ILE A 68 -8.90 -5.97 -15.25
N CYS A 69 -9.96 -5.86 -14.45
CA CYS A 69 -10.53 -6.96 -13.69
C CYS A 69 -11.86 -7.38 -14.33
N GLY A 70 -11.94 -8.60 -14.86
CA GLY A 70 -13.11 -9.10 -15.55
C GLY A 70 -13.28 -8.54 -16.97
N MET A 71 -14.30 -9.03 -17.67
CA MET A 71 -14.63 -8.55 -19.03
C MET A 71 -15.61 -7.36 -19.02
N LYS A 72 -16.23 -7.05 -17.88
CA LYS A 72 -17.24 -5.99 -17.74
C LYS A 72 -16.84 -4.66 -18.40
N PRO A 73 -15.65 -4.08 -18.16
CA PRO A 73 -15.28 -2.79 -18.76
C PRO A 73 -15.36 -2.79 -20.29
N LEU A 74 -15.00 -3.89 -20.93
CA LEU A 74 -15.05 -4.04 -22.38
C LEU A 74 -16.47 -4.33 -22.88
N LEU A 75 -17.25 -5.10 -22.12
CA LEU A 75 -18.63 -5.38 -22.47
C LEU A 75 -19.52 -4.12 -22.44
N TYR A 76 -19.17 -3.12 -21.61
CA TYR A 76 -19.80 -1.80 -21.63
C TYR A 76 -19.58 -1.01 -22.92
N LEU A 77 -18.63 -1.40 -23.78
CA LEU A 77 -18.43 -0.77 -25.09
C LEU A 77 -19.53 -1.16 -26.10
N PHE A 78 -20.23 -2.27 -25.87
CA PHE A 78 -21.27 -2.75 -26.77
C PHE A 78 -22.64 -2.15 -26.39
N PRO A 79 -23.50 -1.86 -27.37
CA PRO A 79 -24.87 -1.41 -27.11
C PRO A 79 -25.61 -2.41 -26.22
N ARG A 80 -26.34 -1.91 -25.22
CA ARG A 80 -27.25 -2.74 -24.41
C ARG A 80 -28.62 -2.75 -25.05
N ASP A 81 -29.17 -3.92 -25.33
CA ASP A 81 -30.58 -4.02 -25.71
C ASP A 81 -31.45 -3.66 -24.50
N LEU A 82 -32.33 -2.68 -24.67
CA LEU A 82 -33.24 -2.19 -23.64
C LEU A 82 -34.37 -3.19 -23.31
N SER A 83 -34.45 -4.32 -24.01
CA SER A 83 -35.60 -5.23 -23.99
C SER A 83 -35.42 -6.53 -23.19
N SER A 84 -34.24 -6.85 -22.68
CA SER A 84 -34.03 -8.05 -21.87
C SER A 84 -33.67 -7.69 -20.42
N ASN A 85 -34.57 -8.03 -19.49
CA ASN A 85 -34.32 -8.05 -18.04
C ASN A 85 -33.28 -9.09 -17.60
N ASP A 86 -32.37 -9.50 -18.49
CA ASP A 86 -31.39 -10.54 -18.22
C ASP A 86 -30.04 -9.87 -17.94
N ASP A 87 -29.62 -9.90 -16.68
CA ASP A 87 -28.30 -9.46 -16.20
C ASP A 87 -27.14 -10.32 -16.76
N GLN A 88 -27.43 -11.24 -17.67
CA GLN A 88 -26.47 -12.06 -18.39
C GLN A 88 -25.97 -11.25 -19.59
N GLY A 89 -24.74 -10.73 -19.50
CA GLY A 89 -24.11 -9.87 -20.51
C GLY A 89 -23.88 -10.54 -21.88
N ILE A 90 -24.95 -10.90 -22.59
CA ILE A 90 -24.94 -11.45 -23.94
C ILE A 90 -24.63 -10.30 -24.91
N LEU A 91 -23.72 -10.55 -25.86
CA LEU A 91 -23.40 -9.59 -26.92
C LEU A 91 -24.56 -9.51 -27.94
N PRO A 92 -24.94 -8.33 -28.44
CA PRO A 92 -25.95 -8.20 -29.49
C PRO A 92 -25.61 -9.03 -30.73
N ASP A 93 -26.64 -9.53 -31.43
CA ASP A 93 -26.46 -10.32 -32.65
C ASP A 93 -25.77 -9.51 -33.77
N VAL A 94 -26.06 -8.21 -33.84
CA VAL A 94 -25.48 -7.28 -34.81
C VAL A 94 -24.68 -6.20 -34.08
N ILE A 95 -23.36 -6.21 -34.27
CA ILE A 95 -22.44 -5.20 -33.71
C ILE A 95 -21.90 -4.37 -34.87
N SER A 96 -22.03 -3.04 -34.78
CA SER A 96 -21.56 -2.11 -35.82
C SER A 96 -20.04 -2.06 -35.92
N ASP A 97 -19.51 -1.73 -37.11
CA ASP A 97 -18.07 -1.61 -37.33
C ASP A 97 -17.43 -0.51 -36.44
N ASP A 98 -18.13 0.60 -36.15
CA ASP A 98 -17.64 1.63 -35.22
C ASP A 98 -17.42 1.09 -33.80
N THR A 99 -18.35 0.22 -33.35
CA THR A 99 -18.23 -0.44 -32.04
C THR A 99 -17.02 -1.36 -32.00
N TRP A 100 -16.76 -2.09 -33.09
CA TRP A 100 -15.56 -2.93 -33.21
C TRP A 100 -14.27 -2.13 -33.24
N VAL A 101 -14.21 -1.02 -33.98
CA VAL A 101 -13.05 -0.12 -34.00
C VAL A 101 -12.77 0.43 -32.59
N ARG A 102 -13.83 0.76 -31.84
CA ARG A 102 -13.72 1.21 -30.45
C ARG A 102 -13.19 0.10 -29.54
N PHE A 103 -13.77 -1.09 -29.62
CA PHE A 103 -13.28 -2.27 -28.91
C PHE A 103 -11.80 -2.53 -29.20
N GLU A 104 -11.40 -2.44 -30.46
CA GLU A 104 -10.01 -2.65 -30.88
C GLU A 104 -9.05 -1.62 -30.28
N ARG A 105 -9.48 -0.35 -30.21
CA ARG A 105 -8.70 0.74 -29.63
C ARG A 105 -8.41 0.52 -28.15
N TYR A 106 -9.39 0.05 -27.38
CA TYR A 106 -9.22 -0.20 -25.95
C TYR A 106 -8.50 -1.51 -25.66
N SER A 107 -8.82 -2.59 -26.37
CA SER A 107 -8.16 -3.89 -26.17
C SER A 107 -6.66 -3.88 -26.49
N ARG A 108 -6.16 -2.98 -27.35
CA ARG A 108 -4.72 -2.78 -27.57
C ARG A 108 -3.99 -2.20 -26.35
N ARG A 109 -4.69 -1.54 -25.42
CA ARG A 109 -4.11 -0.90 -24.22
C ARG A 109 -3.98 -1.87 -23.05
N VAL A 110 -4.78 -2.94 -23.06
CA VAL A 110 -4.78 -3.96 -22.01
C VAL A 110 -3.46 -4.72 -22.01
N ARG A 111 -2.72 -4.62 -20.90
CA ARG A 111 -1.46 -5.34 -20.65
C ARG A 111 -1.59 -6.39 -19.56
N ALA A 112 -2.54 -6.24 -18.64
CA ALA A 112 -2.84 -7.21 -17.60
C ALA A 112 -4.35 -7.44 -17.48
N ILE A 113 -4.76 -8.70 -17.31
CA ILE A 113 -6.16 -9.04 -17.03
C ILE A 113 -6.28 -10.09 -15.92
N THR A 114 -7.25 -9.88 -15.03
CA THR A 114 -7.63 -10.85 -14.00
C THR A 114 -9.05 -11.38 -14.25
N LEU A 115 -9.19 -12.70 -14.40
CA LEU A 115 -10.44 -13.42 -14.61
C LEU A 115 -10.57 -14.53 -13.54
N ASP A 116 -11.05 -14.16 -12.36
CA ASP A 116 -11.31 -15.13 -11.30
C ASP A 116 -12.68 -15.82 -11.45
N ALA A 117 -12.94 -16.82 -10.59
CA ALA A 117 -14.16 -17.60 -10.63
C ALA A 117 -15.44 -16.77 -10.46
N GLN A 118 -15.41 -15.68 -9.68
CA GLN A 118 -16.57 -14.80 -9.46
C GLN A 118 -16.81 -13.91 -10.69
N LEU A 119 -15.73 -13.45 -11.31
CA LEU A 119 -15.78 -12.63 -12.52
C LEU A 119 -16.23 -13.45 -13.73
N ARG A 120 -15.96 -14.76 -13.74
CA ARG A 120 -16.40 -15.69 -14.80
C ARG A 120 -17.89 -15.99 -14.74
N THR A 121 -18.48 -16.21 -13.56
CA THR A 121 -19.93 -16.57 -13.45
C THR A 121 -20.86 -15.47 -13.98
N LEU A 122 -20.33 -14.28 -14.22
CA LEU A 122 -21.04 -13.13 -14.75
C LEU A 122 -21.14 -13.11 -16.28
N HIS A 123 -20.45 -14.03 -16.97
CA HIS A 123 -20.28 -13.98 -18.42
C HIS A 123 -20.54 -15.36 -19.07
N SER A 124 -21.42 -15.39 -20.08
CA SER A 124 -21.62 -16.57 -20.91
C SER A 124 -20.36 -16.92 -21.70
N SER A 125 -20.03 -18.21 -21.83
CA SER A 125 -18.89 -18.69 -22.63
C SER A 125 -19.01 -18.30 -24.12
N THR A 126 -20.23 -18.07 -24.61
CA THR A 126 -20.49 -17.61 -25.98
C THR A 126 -19.88 -16.25 -26.30
N ILE A 127 -19.67 -15.38 -25.30
CA ILE A 127 -19.07 -14.06 -25.48
C ILE A 127 -17.66 -14.18 -26.06
N PHE A 128 -16.86 -15.13 -25.56
CA PHE A 128 -15.48 -15.30 -26.00
C PHE A 128 -15.40 -15.75 -27.45
N LEU A 129 -16.30 -16.64 -27.89
CA LEU A 129 -16.38 -17.08 -29.28
C LEU A 129 -16.76 -15.92 -30.20
N ARG A 130 -17.73 -15.10 -29.81
CA ARG A 130 -18.16 -13.92 -30.58
C ARG A 130 -17.07 -12.86 -30.70
N LEU A 131 -16.28 -12.65 -29.64
CA LEU A 131 -15.11 -11.77 -29.71
C LEU A 131 -14.02 -12.33 -30.63
N ALA A 132 -13.84 -13.65 -30.64
CA ALA A 132 -12.84 -14.32 -31.49
C ALA A 132 -13.16 -14.21 -33.00
N GLU A 133 -14.44 -14.07 -33.39
CA GLU A 133 -14.83 -13.90 -34.81
C GLU A 133 -14.13 -12.72 -35.49
N ARG A 134 -13.84 -11.65 -34.75
CA ARG A 134 -13.22 -10.44 -35.28
C ARG A 134 -11.76 -10.28 -34.89
N ARG A 135 -11.34 -10.87 -33.76
CA ARG A 135 -10.00 -10.64 -33.23
C ARG A 135 -9.45 -11.84 -32.47
N GLU A 136 -8.39 -12.43 -33.00
CA GLU A 136 -7.54 -13.40 -32.30
C GLU A 136 -6.07 -12.95 -32.44
N PRO A 137 -5.36 -12.66 -31.33
CA PRO A 137 -5.79 -12.67 -29.93
C PRO A 137 -6.72 -11.50 -29.55
N ILE A 138 -7.59 -11.72 -28.55
CA ILE A 138 -8.52 -10.69 -28.03
C ILE A 138 -7.74 -9.45 -27.54
N PHE A 139 -6.60 -9.70 -26.88
CA PHE A 139 -5.70 -8.66 -26.37
C PHE A 139 -4.30 -8.87 -26.96
N PRO A 140 -3.90 -8.09 -27.99
CA PRO A 140 -2.63 -8.32 -28.69
C PRO A 140 -1.39 -7.90 -27.90
N ASN A 141 -1.54 -7.02 -26.91
CA ASN A 141 -0.47 -6.50 -26.07
C ASN A 141 -0.52 -7.05 -24.65
N LEU A 142 -1.26 -8.14 -24.42
CA LEU A 142 -1.37 -8.74 -23.10
C LEU A 142 -0.02 -9.32 -22.67
N GLN A 143 0.45 -8.89 -21.51
CA GLN A 143 1.70 -9.29 -20.88
C GLN A 143 1.47 -10.17 -19.65
N LYS A 144 0.37 -9.93 -18.91
CA LYS A 144 0.04 -10.68 -17.69
C LYS A 144 -1.38 -11.23 -17.74
N LEU A 145 -1.55 -12.50 -17.40
CA LEU A 145 -2.84 -13.16 -17.34
C LEU A 145 -3.01 -13.84 -15.98
N SER A 146 -4.01 -13.43 -15.22
CA SER A 146 -4.37 -14.06 -13.95
C SER A 146 -5.75 -14.71 -14.06
N VAL A 147 -5.84 -16.00 -13.81
CA VAL A 147 -7.06 -16.80 -14.05
C VAL A 147 -7.27 -17.81 -12.93
N ASP A 148 -8.52 -18.25 -12.71
CA ASP A 148 -8.78 -19.42 -11.89
C ASP A 148 -8.49 -20.73 -12.64
N MET A 149 -8.24 -21.81 -11.89
CA MET A 149 -7.93 -23.13 -12.42
C MET A 149 -8.96 -23.63 -13.45
N SER A 150 -10.25 -23.37 -13.23
CA SER A 150 -11.32 -23.85 -14.11
C SER A 150 -11.27 -23.11 -15.45
N PHE A 151 -11.08 -21.78 -15.43
CA PHE A 151 -10.95 -21.00 -16.65
C PHE A 151 -9.66 -21.35 -17.42
N ALA A 152 -8.56 -21.62 -16.71
CA ALA A 152 -7.32 -22.06 -17.35
C ALA A 152 -7.42 -23.42 -18.05
N ALA A 153 -8.41 -24.25 -17.68
CA ALA A 153 -8.74 -25.50 -18.35
C ALA A 153 -9.85 -25.37 -19.41
N ASP A 154 -10.52 -24.21 -19.49
CA ASP A 154 -11.55 -23.92 -20.48
C ASP A 154 -10.92 -23.57 -21.83
N THR A 155 -11.52 -24.00 -22.94
CA THR A 155 -11.07 -23.69 -24.30
C THR A 155 -10.95 -22.19 -24.59
N ALA A 156 -11.75 -21.34 -23.93
CA ALA A 156 -11.71 -19.89 -24.09
C ALA A 156 -10.35 -19.28 -23.69
N ILE A 157 -9.58 -19.94 -22.82
CA ILE A 157 -8.23 -19.50 -22.42
C ILE A 157 -7.29 -19.32 -23.61
N LEU A 158 -7.50 -20.10 -24.68
CA LEU A 158 -6.64 -20.09 -25.86
C LEU A 158 -6.64 -18.73 -26.56
N LEU A 159 -7.73 -17.97 -26.46
CA LEU A 159 -7.88 -16.64 -27.04
C LEU A 159 -7.02 -15.58 -26.33
N PHE A 160 -6.65 -15.84 -25.07
CA PHE A 160 -5.79 -15.00 -24.25
C PHE A 160 -4.32 -15.44 -24.37
N LEU A 161 -4.09 -16.76 -24.32
CA LEU A 161 -2.77 -17.35 -24.51
C LEU A 161 -2.20 -17.15 -25.92
N ALA A 162 -3.05 -16.81 -26.90
CA ALA A 162 -2.62 -16.41 -28.23
C ALA A 162 -1.92 -15.03 -28.27
N SER A 163 -1.91 -14.26 -27.18
CA SER A 163 -1.20 -12.97 -27.14
C SER A 163 0.32 -13.17 -27.31
N PRO A 164 0.96 -12.53 -28.31
CA PRO A 164 2.38 -12.71 -28.60
C PRO A 164 3.31 -12.10 -27.55
N ARG A 165 2.79 -11.20 -26.70
CA ARG A 165 3.57 -10.49 -25.67
C ARG A 165 3.36 -11.05 -24.26
N LEU A 166 2.66 -12.18 -24.14
CA LEU A 166 2.34 -12.78 -22.86
C LEU A 166 3.59 -13.36 -22.21
N ASP A 167 3.87 -12.90 -20.99
CA ASP A 167 5.12 -13.16 -20.29
C ASP A 167 4.92 -13.77 -18.89
N ASP A 168 3.80 -13.40 -18.25
CA ASP A 168 3.45 -13.83 -16.89
C ASP A 168 2.04 -14.43 -16.85
N VAL A 169 1.93 -15.66 -16.36
CA VAL A 169 0.66 -16.35 -16.16
C VAL A 169 0.52 -16.76 -14.71
N THR A 170 -0.61 -16.38 -14.10
CA THR A 170 -0.99 -16.80 -12.75
C THR A 170 -2.24 -17.66 -12.81
N ILE A 171 -2.17 -18.87 -12.24
CA ILE A 171 -3.30 -19.78 -12.11
C ILE A 171 -3.64 -19.95 -10.64
N THR A 172 -4.88 -19.62 -10.27
CA THR A 172 -5.37 -19.68 -8.89
C THR A 172 -6.17 -20.95 -8.67
N PHE A 173 -5.71 -21.81 -7.76
CA PHE A 173 -6.38 -23.09 -7.48
C PHE A 173 -7.38 -22.93 -6.33
N PRO A 174 -8.58 -23.51 -6.44
CA PRO A 174 -9.54 -23.59 -5.34
C PRO A 174 -9.16 -24.66 -4.30
N SER A 175 -9.82 -24.64 -3.15
CA SER A 175 -9.60 -25.58 -2.03
C SER A 175 -9.91 -27.06 -2.35
N ASN A 176 -10.76 -27.29 -3.33
CA ASN A 176 -11.20 -28.59 -3.82
C ASN A 176 -10.76 -28.84 -5.26
N ALA A 177 -9.59 -28.32 -5.64
CA ALA A 177 -9.06 -28.44 -6.99
C ALA A 177 -9.03 -29.89 -7.48
N GLU A 178 -9.70 -30.14 -8.60
CA GLU A 178 -9.74 -31.44 -9.25
C GLU A 178 -8.45 -31.70 -10.02
N THR A 179 -7.80 -32.85 -9.77
CA THR A 179 -6.53 -33.25 -10.37
C THR A 179 -6.52 -33.12 -11.91
N VAL A 180 -7.58 -33.56 -12.58
CA VAL A 180 -7.64 -33.54 -14.05
C VAL A 180 -7.66 -32.10 -14.58
N VAL A 181 -8.45 -31.23 -13.94
CA VAL A 181 -8.57 -29.82 -14.31
C VAL A 181 -7.29 -29.05 -13.99
N ALA A 182 -6.70 -29.29 -12.81
CA ALA A 182 -5.41 -28.73 -12.42
C ALA A 182 -4.30 -29.13 -13.41
N SER A 183 -4.19 -30.42 -13.72
CA SER A 183 -3.22 -30.92 -14.69
C SER A 183 -3.41 -30.27 -16.06
N THR A 184 -4.65 -30.22 -16.55
CA THR A 184 -5.00 -29.64 -17.85
C THR A 184 -4.69 -28.16 -17.91
N SER A 185 -4.97 -27.40 -16.84
CA SER A 185 -4.70 -25.96 -16.80
C SER A 185 -3.22 -25.61 -16.98
N VAL A 186 -2.33 -26.25 -16.22
CA VAL A 186 -0.88 -26.01 -16.31
C VAL A 186 -0.34 -26.50 -17.65
N ARG A 187 -0.77 -27.68 -18.10
CA ARG A 187 -0.37 -28.23 -19.39
C ARG A 187 -0.77 -27.30 -20.53
N THR A 188 -1.96 -26.69 -20.46
CA THR A 188 -2.50 -25.80 -21.49
C THR A 188 -1.62 -24.58 -21.72
N VAL A 189 -1.20 -23.95 -20.63
CA VAL A 189 -0.24 -22.84 -20.67
C VAL A 189 1.10 -23.31 -21.24
N GLY A 190 1.61 -24.45 -20.78
CA GLY A 190 2.90 -24.99 -21.20
C GLY A 190 3.02 -25.29 -22.69
N TRP A 191 1.97 -25.79 -23.34
CA TRP A 191 2.01 -26.08 -24.78
C TRP A 191 1.71 -24.86 -25.65
N LYS A 192 0.81 -23.96 -25.21
CA LYS A 192 0.39 -22.81 -26.03
C LYS A 192 1.39 -21.65 -25.94
N VAL A 193 2.09 -21.50 -24.81
CA VAL A 193 3.02 -20.39 -24.55
C VAL A 193 4.39 -20.94 -24.09
N PRO A 194 5.13 -21.64 -24.96
CA PRO A 194 6.42 -22.25 -24.58
C PRO A 194 7.53 -21.23 -24.28
N MET A 195 7.34 -19.97 -24.68
CA MET A 195 8.26 -18.85 -24.44
C MET A 195 7.97 -18.10 -23.13
N LEU A 196 7.04 -18.58 -22.30
CA LEU A 196 6.66 -17.94 -21.05
C LEU A 196 7.86 -17.84 -20.08
N HIS A 197 8.07 -16.65 -19.51
CA HIS A 197 9.16 -16.42 -18.56
C HIS A 197 8.71 -16.54 -17.09
N SER A 198 7.45 -16.25 -16.76
CA SER A 198 6.92 -16.31 -15.40
C SER A 198 5.64 -17.14 -15.30
N LEU A 199 5.62 -18.11 -14.39
CA LEU A 199 4.45 -18.90 -14.04
C LEU A 199 4.24 -18.89 -12.52
N THR A 200 3.04 -18.50 -12.09
CA THR A 200 2.63 -18.52 -10.69
C THR A 200 1.44 -19.46 -10.48
N ILE A 201 1.54 -20.37 -9.52
CA ILE A 201 0.46 -21.23 -9.05
C ILE A 201 0.12 -20.80 -7.62
N SER A 202 -1.00 -20.12 -7.47
CA SER A 202 -1.51 -19.60 -6.20
C SER A 202 -2.68 -20.45 -5.69
N TYR A 203 -3.10 -20.20 -4.46
CA TYR A 203 -4.16 -20.96 -3.78
C TYR A 203 -5.01 -20.03 -2.94
N ILE A 204 -6.32 -20.21 -2.99
CA ILE A 204 -7.25 -19.49 -2.12
C ILE A 204 -7.32 -20.23 -0.78
N ARG A 205 -6.70 -19.65 0.25
CA ARG A 205 -6.73 -20.21 1.61
C ARG A 205 -8.17 -20.24 2.15
N GLN A 206 -8.73 -21.44 2.28
CA GLN A 206 -9.94 -21.69 3.07
C GLN A 206 -9.57 -22.34 4.41
N ARG A 207 -10.26 -21.91 5.48
CA ARG A 207 -9.97 -22.32 6.85
C ARG A 207 -10.21 -23.83 7.00
N GLY A 208 -9.18 -24.58 7.39
CA GLY A 208 -9.30 -25.97 7.85
C GLY A 208 -9.00 -27.07 6.83
N ARG A 209 -8.54 -26.76 5.60
CA ARG A 209 -8.12 -27.78 4.63
C ARG A 209 -6.73 -27.49 4.06
N ASN A 210 -5.82 -28.45 4.21
CA ASN A 210 -4.52 -28.39 3.56
C ASN A 210 -4.68 -28.75 2.08
N PRO A 211 -4.06 -28.01 1.15
CA PRO A 211 -4.08 -28.36 -0.27
C PRO A 211 -3.38 -29.71 -0.50
N GLN A 212 -3.82 -30.43 -1.53
CA GLN A 212 -3.12 -31.64 -1.97
C GLN A 212 -1.72 -31.30 -2.53
N PRO A 213 -0.76 -32.23 -2.49
CA PRO A 213 0.55 -32.00 -3.07
C PRO A 213 0.49 -31.72 -4.57
N LEU A 214 1.24 -30.74 -5.04
CA LEU A 214 1.24 -30.31 -6.44
C LEU A 214 1.66 -31.44 -7.38
N GLY A 215 2.65 -32.27 -7.00
CA GLY A 215 3.13 -33.37 -7.84
C GLY A 215 2.04 -34.39 -8.16
N THR A 216 1.09 -34.59 -7.24
CA THR A 216 -0.08 -35.46 -7.44
C THR A 216 -1.08 -34.83 -8.41
N MET A 217 -1.24 -33.50 -8.38
CA MET A 217 -2.21 -32.76 -9.19
C MET A 217 -1.68 -32.42 -10.59
N CYS A 218 -0.43 -32.02 -10.68
CA CYS A 218 0.25 -31.49 -11.85
C CYS A 218 1.62 -32.17 -11.96
N PRO A 219 1.72 -33.33 -12.64
CA PRO A 219 3.00 -34.00 -12.82
C PRO A 219 3.97 -33.09 -13.60
N PHE A 220 5.29 -33.32 -13.41
CA PHE A 220 6.33 -32.53 -14.06
C PHE A 220 6.21 -32.47 -15.59
N THR A 221 5.64 -33.50 -16.21
CA THR A 221 5.36 -33.53 -17.66
C THR A 221 4.56 -32.32 -18.14
N ASN A 222 3.74 -31.70 -17.29
CA ASN A 222 2.98 -30.49 -17.61
C ASN A 222 3.87 -29.25 -17.76
N PHE A 223 5.04 -29.23 -17.13
CA PHE A 223 6.00 -28.12 -17.18
C PHE A 223 7.05 -28.29 -18.28
N SER A 224 7.13 -29.48 -18.90
CA SER A 224 8.19 -29.82 -19.87
C SER A 224 8.25 -28.93 -21.12
N GLY A 225 7.14 -28.28 -21.48
CA GLY A 225 7.08 -27.31 -22.59
C GLY A 225 7.68 -25.94 -22.27
N LEU A 226 7.83 -25.59 -20.99
CA LEU A 226 8.22 -24.27 -20.51
C LEU A 226 9.74 -24.11 -20.41
N ARG A 227 10.45 -24.30 -21.53
CA ARG A 227 11.94 -24.33 -21.54
C ARG A 227 12.60 -22.98 -21.28
N ARG A 228 11.87 -21.87 -21.50
CA ARG A 228 12.32 -20.48 -21.26
C ARG A 228 11.90 -19.92 -19.91
N LEU A 229 11.31 -20.75 -19.05
CA LEU A 229 10.80 -20.31 -17.76
C LEU A 229 11.94 -19.83 -16.86
N ARG A 230 11.88 -18.57 -16.45
CA ARG A 230 12.85 -17.94 -15.54
C ARG A 230 12.33 -17.88 -14.12
N LYS A 231 11.02 -17.69 -13.94
CA LYS A 231 10.37 -17.54 -12.64
C LYS A 231 9.25 -18.55 -12.48
N LEU A 232 9.36 -19.38 -11.45
CA LEU A 232 8.30 -20.30 -11.03
C LEU A 232 7.96 -20.02 -9.57
N LYS A 233 6.69 -19.68 -9.31
CA LYS A 233 6.18 -19.43 -7.96
C LYS A 233 5.05 -20.40 -7.61
N ILE A 234 5.27 -21.25 -6.61
CA ILE A 234 4.27 -22.18 -6.07
C ILE A 234 4.06 -21.80 -4.60
N GLU A 235 2.99 -21.06 -4.32
CA GLU A 235 2.87 -20.37 -3.03
C GLU A 235 2.31 -21.22 -1.89
N SER A 236 1.51 -22.25 -2.20
CA SER A 236 0.69 -22.92 -1.18
C SER A 236 0.59 -24.43 -1.33
N HIS A 237 0.88 -24.99 -2.51
CA HIS A 237 0.85 -26.43 -2.71
C HIS A 237 2.20 -27.01 -2.31
N SER A 238 2.20 -28.01 -1.42
CA SER A 238 3.43 -28.74 -1.12
C SER A 238 3.82 -29.61 -2.32
N ALA A 239 5.10 -29.76 -2.58
CA ALA A 239 5.61 -30.70 -3.57
C ALA A 239 6.52 -31.72 -2.90
N GLU A 240 6.65 -32.88 -3.52
CA GLU A 240 7.62 -33.88 -3.10
C GLU A 240 9.03 -33.47 -3.51
N PHE A 241 10.05 -33.95 -2.80
CA PHE A 241 11.44 -33.65 -3.13
C PHE A 241 11.82 -34.11 -4.55
N HIS A 242 11.25 -35.22 -5.03
CA HIS A 242 11.47 -35.68 -6.42
C HIS A 242 11.01 -34.65 -7.46
N PHE A 243 9.90 -33.95 -7.21
CA PHE A 243 9.42 -32.89 -8.09
C PHE A 243 10.43 -31.74 -8.18
N LEU A 244 11.09 -31.39 -7.08
CA LEU A 244 12.16 -30.38 -7.07
C LEU A 244 13.37 -30.80 -7.94
N ILE A 245 13.75 -32.08 -7.89
CA ILE A 245 14.81 -32.63 -8.76
C ILE A 245 14.39 -32.49 -10.22
N GLN A 246 13.15 -32.81 -10.57
CA GLN A 246 12.66 -32.67 -11.94
C GLN A 246 12.66 -31.20 -12.39
N LEU A 247 12.27 -30.26 -11.52
CA LEU A 247 12.34 -28.82 -11.81
C LEU A 247 13.77 -28.33 -12.07
N SER A 248 14.78 -28.98 -11.50
CA SER A 248 16.19 -28.63 -11.75
C SER A 248 16.61 -28.83 -13.21
N SER A 249 15.86 -29.64 -13.98
CA SER A 249 16.10 -29.80 -15.43
C SER A 249 15.68 -28.60 -16.29
N LEU A 250 15.01 -27.59 -15.71
CA LEU A 250 14.66 -26.36 -16.41
C LEU A 250 15.92 -25.45 -16.54
N PRO A 251 16.41 -25.17 -17.75
CA PRO A 251 17.75 -24.58 -17.93
C PRO A 251 17.81 -23.10 -17.54
N ASP A 252 16.75 -22.34 -17.81
CA ASP A 252 16.72 -20.88 -17.66
C ASP A 252 16.11 -20.44 -16.31
N LEU A 253 15.75 -21.38 -15.41
CA LEU A 253 15.06 -21.08 -14.17
C LEU A 253 15.98 -20.34 -13.18
N SER A 254 15.69 -19.06 -12.96
CA SER A 254 16.48 -18.14 -12.12
C SER A 254 15.82 -17.80 -10.78
N HIS A 255 14.50 -17.84 -10.70
CA HIS A 255 13.73 -17.56 -9.49
C HIS A 255 12.77 -18.70 -9.20
N LEU A 256 12.92 -19.35 -8.04
CA LEU A 256 12.05 -20.43 -7.60
C LEU A 256 11.46 -20.10 -6.24
N GLN A 257 10.13 -20.15 -6.14
CA GLN A 257 9.43 -20.22 -4.86
C GLN A 257 8.65 -21.52 -4.80
N ILE A 258 8.86 -22.33 -3.77
CA ILE A 258 8.22 -23.65 -3.64
C ILE A 258 8.07 -24.08 -2.17
N VAL A 259 7.03 -24.86 -1.89
CA VAL A 259 6.83 -25.52 -0.59
C VAL A 259 7.13 -27.00 -0.78
N ILE A 260 8.00 -27.59 0.04
CA ILE A 260 8.36 -29.01 -0.01
C ILE A 260 7.92 -29.70 1.28
N SER A 261 7.13 -30.77 1.15
CA SER A 261 6.74 -31.63 2.27
C SER A 261 7.74 -32.77 2.45
N GLN A 262 7.84 -33.33 3.67
CA GLN A 262 8.68 -34.50 3.94
C GLN A 262 8.33 -35.65 2.97
N SER A 263 9.33 -36.17 2.27
CA SER A 263 9.23 -37.39 1.46
C SER A 263 10.03 -38.51 2.11
N LEU A 264 9.53 -39.75 2.02
CA LEU A 264 10.28 -40.95 2.43
C LEU A 264 11.60 -41.01 1.66
N LEU A 265 12.70 -41.06 2.40
CA LEU A 265 14.06 -40.97 1.88
C LEU A 265 14.41 -42.25 1.10
N THR A 266 14.86 -42.09 -0.14
CA THR A 266 15.63 -43.13 -0.87
C THR A 266 16.96 -42.50 -1.27
N ASP A 267 18.07 -43.13 -0.88
CA ASP A 267 19.41 -42.53 -0.88
C ASP A 267 20.24 -42.82 -2.15
N SER A 268 19.60 -43.03 -3.31
CA SER A 268 20.28 -43.51 -4.52
C SER A 268 20.11 -42.63 -5.76
N TRP A 269 20.10 -41.30 -5.61
CA TRP A 269 19.91 -40.38 -6.75
C TRP A 269 21.24 -39.74 -7.18
N LYS A 270 21.69 -40.05 -8.40
CA LYS A 270 22.69 -39.26 -9.12
C LYS A 270 21.99 -38.02 -9.69
N VAL A 271 22.48 -36.85 -9.32
CA VAL A 271 22.00 -35.56 -9.85
C VAL A 271 22.94 -35.18 -10.98
N ASP A 272 22.54 -35.42 -12.23
CA ASP A 272 23.43 -35.21 -13.37
C ASP A 272 23.54 -33.73 -13.77
N ASP A 273 22.63 -32.83 -13.37
CA ASP A 273 22.65 -31.45 -13.89
C ASP A 273 22.22 -30.28 -12.97
N GLY A 274 21.49 -30.51 -11.87
CA GLY A 274 21.11 -29.47 -10.90
C GLY A 274 20.49 -28.18 -11.49
N PHE A 275 20.23 -27.20 -10.63
CA PHE A 275 19.83 -25.85 -11.05
C PHE A 275 21.05 -25.09 -11.57
N ARG A 276 21.07 -24.85 -12.88
CA ARG A 276 22.19 -24.19 -13.59
C ARG A 276 22.18 -22.67 -13.48
N SER A 277 20.98 -22.07 -13.42
CA SER A 277 20.77 -20.62 -13.54
C SER A 277 20.08 -19.99 -12.33
N LEU A 278 19.87 -20.75 -11.24
CA LEU A 278 19.08 -20.30 -10.09
C LEU A 278 19.83 -19.23 -9.28
N VAL A 279 19.22 -18.05 -9.19
CA VAL A 279 19.76 -16.86 -8.52
C VAL A 279 19.00 -16.55 -7.23
N SER A 280 17.69 -16.83 -7.19
CA SER A 280 16.86 -16.60 -6.01
C SER A 280 16.02 -17.83 -5.68
N LEU A 281 16.08 -18.27 -4.42
CA LEU A 281 15.32 -19.38 -3.90
C LEU A 281 14.50 -18.95 -2.68
N HIS A 282 13.19 -19.14 -2.75
CA HIS A 282 12.27 -19.03 -1.62
C HIS A 282 11.64 -20.40 -1.36
N ILE A 283 12.14 -21.11 -0.35
CA ILE A 283 11.72 -22.48 -0.07
C ILE A 283 11.13 -22.61 1.33
N THR A 284 9.96 -23.25 1.43
CA THR A 284 9.39 -23.69 2.71
C THR A 284 9.57 -25.20 2.83
N THR A 285 10.41 -25.66 3.74
CA THR A 285 10.79 -27.09 3.88
C THR A 285 11.36 -27.35 5.28
N PRO A 286 11.35 -28.59 5.78
CA PRO A 286 12.14 -28.93 6.98
C PRO A 286 13.64 -28.68 6.74
N VAL A 287 14.34 -28.14 7.75
CA VAL A 287 15.78 -27.85 7.67
C VAL A 287 16.63 -29.08 7.36
N SER A 288 16.20 -30.27 7.77
CA SER A 288 16.90 -31.54 7.50
C SER A 288 17.05 -31.86 6.00
N LEU A 289 16.22 -31.26 5.13
CA LEU A 289 16.32 -31.43 3.68
C LEU A 289 17.19 -30.37 3.01
N MET A 290 17.52 -29.27 3.69
CA MET A 290 18.14 -28.11 3.05
C MET A 290 19.54 -28.40 2.51
N SER A 291 20.36 -29.18 3.22
CA SER A 291 21.68 -29.59 2.70
C SER A 291 21.56 -30.31 1.35
N ARG A 292 20.51 -31.14 1.17
CA ARG A 292 20.22 -31.81 -0.11
C ARG A 292 19.73 -30.84 -1.17
N VAL A 293 18.87 -29.89 -0.80
CA VAL A 293 18.40 -28.83 -1.71
C VAL A 293 19.57 -28.00 -2.23
N LEU A 294 20.45 -27.55 -1.35
CA LEU A 294 21.61 -26.74 -1.72
C LEU A 294 22.53 -27.50 -2.68
N ARG A 295 22.69 -28.82 -2.53
CA ARG A 295 23.45 -29.70 -3.47
C ARG A 295 22.89 -29.73 -4.88
N LEU A 296 21.60 -29.44 -5.07
CA LEU A 296 21.02 -29.29 -6.39
C LEU A 296 21.44 -27.98 -7.06
N ILE A 297 21.92 -26.97 -6.34
CA ILE A 297 22.16 -25.63 -6.88
C ILE A 297 23.64 -25.46 -7.22
N ARG A 298 23.98 -24.82 -8.34
CA ARG A 298 25.37 -24.51 -8.69
C ARG A 298 26.04 -23.63 -7.61
N PRO A 299 27.22 -23.99 -7.06
CA PRO A 299 27.92 -23.13 -6.10
C PRO A 299 28.14 -21.70 -6.65
N GLY A 300 27.96 -20.69 -5.80
CA GLY A 300 28.15 -19.28 -6.13
C GLY A 300 27.09 -18.64 -7.03
N SER A 301 26.07 -19.39 -7.49
CA SER A 301 25.00 -18.84 -8.34
C SER A 301 23.94 -18.04 -7.57
N LEU A 302 23.70 -18.39 -6.31
CA LEU A 302 22.62 -17.83 -5.50
C LEU A 302 23.00 -16.45 -4.93
N THR A 303 22.12 -15.47 -5.12
CA THR A 303 22.24 -14.12 -4.54
C THR A 303 21.19 -13.87 -3.46
N SER A 304 20.06 -14.59 -3.49
CA SER A 304 18.96 -14.45 -2.52
C SER A 304 18.44 -15.82 -2.07
N LEU A 305 18.40 -16.04 -0.76
CA LEU A 305 17.86 -17.25 -0.14
C LEU A 305 16.86 -16.89 0.96
N ILE A 306 15.62 -17.36 0.81
CA ILE A 306 14.58 -17.28 1.83
C ILE A 306 14.19 -18.71 2.20
N HIS A 307 14.51 -19.12 3.43
CA HIS A 307 14.15 -20.42 3.99
C HIS A 307 13.10 -20.25 5.08
N ILE A 308 12.05 -21.07 5.04
CA ILE A 308 11.01 -21.13 6.05
C ILE A 308 10.80 -22.58 6.49
N ASP A 309 10.98 -22.86 7.79
CA ASP A 309 10.62 -24.13 8.41
C ASP A 309 9.32 -24.00 9.20
N ASP A 310 8.26 -24.63 8.69
CA ASP A 310 6.93 -24.75 9.31
C ASP A 310 6.69 -26.12 9.95
N HIS A 311 7.67 -27.02 9.93
CA HIS A 311 7.52 -28.44 10.29
C HIS A 311 8.15 -28.77 11.64
N SER A 312 9.32 -28.21 11.92
CA SER A 312 10.15 -28.59 13.06
C SER A 312 9.60 -28.04 14.39
N GLN A 313 9.56 -28.89 15.42
CA GLN A 313 8.93 -28.58 16.71
C GLN A 313 9.94 -28.34 17.85
N SER A 314 11.14 -28.92 17.79
CA SER A 314 12.17 -28.85 18.84
C SER A 314 13.49 -28.31 18.30
N TYR A 315 14.09 -27.36 19.03
CA TYR A 315 15.39 -26.76 18.68
C TYR A 315 16.54 -27.77 18.84
N ASP A 316 16.49 -28.60 19.89
CA ASP A 316 17.55 -29.54 20.23
C ASP A 316 17.64 -30.68 19.20
N GLU A 317 16.52 -31.09 18.61
CA GLU A 317 16.47 -32.14 17.59
C GLU A 317 17.01 -31.67 16.23
N ILE A 318 16.93 -30.37 15.94
CA ILE A 318 17.28 -29.81 14.63
C ILE A 318 18.58 -29.02 14.63
N GLY A 319 19.22 -28.82 15.79
CA GLY A 319 20.43 -28.00 15.93
C GLY A 319 21.56 -28.44 14.99
N GLN A 320 21.82 -29.75 14.88
CA GLN A 320 22.83 -30.27 13.95
C GLN A 320 22.48 -29.96 12.48
N PHE A 321 21.22 -30.15 12.09
CA PHE A 321 20.76 -29.83 10.74
C PHE A 321 20.84 -28.33 10.43
N MET A 322 20.59 -27.46 11.43
CA MET A 322 20.79 -26.02 11.29
C MET A 322 22.26 -25.67 11.07
N GLN A 323 23.17 -26.24 11.87
CA GLN A 323 24.60 -26.01 11.74
C GLN A 323 25.13 -26.49 10.38
N ASP A 324 24.75 -27.69 9.95
CA ASP A 324 25.12 -28.25 8.65
C ASP A 324 24.60 -27.35 7.52
N PHE A 325 23.35 -26.88 7.63
CA PHE A 325 22.75 -25.97 6.67
C PHE A 325 23.50 -24.63 6.58
N HIS A 326 23.81 -23.99 7.71
CA HIS A 326 24.53 -22.72 7.73
C HIS A 326 25.96 -22.86 7.20
N THR A 327 26.64 -23.96 7.54
CA THR A 327 27.99 -24.27 7.03
C THR A 327 27.99 -24.49 5.51
N GLU A 328 26.99 -25.19 4.99
CA GLU A 328 26.81 -25.39 3.54
C GLU A 328 26.50 -24.06 2.82
N ILE A 329 25.69 -23.17 3.41
CA ILE A 329 25.42 -21.83 2.85
C ILE A 329 26.73 -21.05 2.73
N ALA A 330 27.46 -20.93 3.85
CA ALA A 330 28.67 -20.11 3.92
C ALA A 330 29.76 -20.60 2.97
N SER A 331 29.93 -21.92 2.85
CA SER A 331 30.94 -22.53 1.99
C SER A 331 30.60 -22.43 0.49
N ARG A 332 29.33 -22.58 0.12
CA ARG A 332 28.94 -22.69 -1.30
C ARG A 332 28.42 -21.41 -1.91
N PHE A 333 27.94 -20.47 -1.10
CA PHE A 333 27.34 -19.23 -1.57
C PHE A 333 27.94 -17.99 -0.86
N PRO A 334 29.27 -17.78 -0.93
CA PRO A 334 29.90 -16.62 -0.29
C PRO A 334 29.49 -15.27 -0.90
N SER A 335 28.89 -15.28 -2.09
CA SER A 335 28.38 -14.11 -2.82
C SER A 335 26.92 -13.75 -2.50
N LEU A 336 26.32 -14.38 -1.50
CA LEU A 336 24.92 -14.16 -1.12
C LEU A 336 24.71 -12.72 -0.64
N LEU A 337 23.69 -12.05 -1.18
CA LEU A 337 23.33 -10.66 -0.84
C LEU A 337 22.14 -10.60 0.12
N ASN A 338 21.18 -11.52 -0.02
CA ASN A 338 19.99 -11.58 0.83
C ASN A 338 19.83 -12.98 1.44
N LEU A 339 19.75 -13.04 2.76
CA LEU A 339 19.49 -14.26 3.51
C LEU A 339 18.38 -14.04 4.54
N SER A 340 17.29 -14.79 4.40
CA SER A 340 16.20 -14.83 5.37
C SER A 340 15.95 -16.25 5.84
N ILE A 341 16.15 -16.55 7.11
CA ILE A 341 15.89 -17.88 7.69
C ILE A 341 14.84 -17.76 8.81
N LYS A 342 13.70 -18.44 8.64
CA LYS A 342 12.57 -18.36 9.57
C LYS A 342 12.14 -19.75 10.05
N TYR A 343 11.99 -19.95 11.36
CA TYR A 343 11.49 -21.20 11.94
C TYR A 343 10.24 -20.87 12.75
N ARG A 344 9.04 -21.23 12.24
CA ARG A 344 7.77 -20.75 12.81
C ARG A 344 7.25 -21.56 14.00
N ARG A 345 7.67 -22.82 14.15
CA ARG A 345 7.15 -23.76 15.17
C ARG A 345 8.17 -24.20 16.22
N CYS A 346 9.39 -23.66 16.15
CA CYS A 346 10.47 -24.07 17.03
C CYS A 346 10.34 -23.38 18.40
N ASN A 347 9.89 -24.12 19.42
CA ASN A 347 9.80 -23.65 20.81
C ASN A 347 10.97 -24.24 21.61
N GLY A 348 11.92 -23.42 22.07
CA GLY A 348 12.99 -23.87 22.96
C GLY A 348 12.76 -23.39 24.39
N GLN A 349 12.77 -24.30 25.37
CA GLN A 349 12.98 -23.95 26.78
C GLN A 349 14.50 -23.85 27.02
N SER A 350 14.95 -22.73 27.60
CA SER A 350 16.36 -22.39 27.77
C SER A 350 17.03 -23.23 28.86
N THR A 351 17.99 -24.09 28.52
CA THR A 351 19.03 -24.59 29.44
C THR A 351 20.37 -23.91 29.14
N GLN A 352 21.34 -23.92 30.06
CA GLN A 352 22.64 -23.25 29.82
C GLN A 352 23.44 -23.94 28.69
N GLN A 353 23.27 -25.25 28.51
CA GLN A 353 23.85 -26.02 27.41
C GLN A 353 23.28 -25.63 26.03
N SER A 354 22.02 -25.19 25.95
CA SER A 354 21.44 -24.74 24.68
C SER A 354 22.02 -23.40 24.18
N ARG A 355 22.66 -22.61 25.07
CA ARG A 355 23.27 -21.31 24.71
C ARG A 355 24.57 -21.44 23.91
N GLU A 356 25.45 -22.35 24.31
CA GLU A 356 26.73 -22.58 23.62
C GLU A 356 26.49 -23.23 22.24
N SER A 357 25.52 -24.14 22.16
CA SER A 357 25.11 -24.78 20.89
C SER A 357 24.56 -23.77 19.87
N THR A 358 23.85 -22.73 20.34
CA THR A 358 23.24 -21.73 19.45
C THR A 358 24.28 -20.86 18.73
N LEU A 359 25.39 -20.55 19.39
CA LEU A 359 26.49 -19.79 18.78
C LEU A 359 27.19 -20.59 17.69
N VAL A 360 27.49 -21.85 17.98
CA VAL A 360 28.13 -22.78 17.03
C VAL A 360 27.26 -22.99 15.79
N ILE A 361 25.93 -23.00 15.95
CA ILE A 361 24.99 -23.06 14.83
C ILE A 361 25.07 -21.78 13.98
N PHE A 362 25.21 -20.62 14.60
CA PHE A 362 25.09 -19.33 13.92
C PHE A 362 26.40 -18.80 13.33
N GLU A 363 27.54 -19.10 13.95
CA GLU A 363 28.89 -18.67 13.57
C GLU A 363 29.20 -18.80 12.06
N PRO A 364 28.84 -19.90 11.35
CA PRO A 364 29.16 -20.05 9.93
C PRO A 364 28.63 -18.91 9.05
N LEU A 365 27.50 -18.30 9.40
CA LEU A 365 26.89 -17.21 8.63
C LEU A 365 27.72 -15.92 8.63
N CYS A 366 28.64 -15.76 9.59
CA CYS A 366 29.56 -14.63 9.66
C CYS A 366 30.57 -14.61 8.50
N GLY A 367 30.74 -15.73 7.78
CA GLY A 367 31.56 -15.81 6.57
C GLY A 367 30.99 -15.05 5.36
N LEU A 368 29.71 -14.67 5.38
CA LEU A 368 29.01 -14.03 4.26
C LEU A 368 29.27 -12.52 4.19
N ARG A 369 30.49 -12.11 3.79
CA ARG A 369 30.93 -10.70 3.81
C ARG A 369 30.16 -9.74 2.90
N LYS A 370 29.50 -10.23 1.85
CA LYS A 370 28.76 -9.43 0.86
C LYS A 370 27.28 -9.25 1.19
N LEU A 371 26.86 -9.67 2.38
CA LEU A 371 25.46 -9.66 2.76
C LEU A 371 24.92 -8.23 2.91
N GLN A 372 23.80 -7.94 2.25
CA GLN A 372 23.11 -6.65 2.26
C GLN A 372 21.80 -6.72 3.05
N GLU A 373 21.11 -7.86 3.03
CA GLU A 373 19.87 -8.08 3.78
C GLU A 373 19.98 -9.38 4.57
N PHE A 374 19.73 -9.29 5.88
CA PHE A 374 19.71 -10.44 6.78
C PHE A 374 18.47 -10.44 7.66
N ALA A 375 17.74 -11.54 7.63
CA ALA A 375 16.63 -11.79 8.54
C ALA A 375 16.76 -13.18 9.18
N TYR A 376 16.69 -13.25 10.51
CA TYR A 376 16.83 -14.49 11.24
C TYR A 376 15.78 -14.57 12.34
N SER A 377 14.86 -15.52 12.24
CA SER A 377 13.73 -15.67 13.18
C SER A 377 13.78 -16.86 14.16
N PRO A 378 14.83 -17.70 14.24
CA PRO A 378 15.13 -18.39 15.50
C PRO A 378 15.32 -17.40 16.65
N MET A 379 15.38 -17.89 17.88
CA MET A 379 15.81 -17.10 19.02
C MET A 379 17.30 -17.37 19.31
N PRO A 380 18.26 -16.76 18.57
CA PRO A 380 19.66 -16.94 18.87
C PRO A 380 20.00 -16.36 20.25
N THR A 381 21.09 -16.84 20.85
CA THR A 381 21.75 -16.18 21.98
C THR A 381 22.71 -15.13 21.44
N LEU A 382 22.38 -13.85 21.65
CA LEU A 382 23.19 -12.72 21.18
C LEU A 382 23.41 -11.77 22.34
N ASP A 383 24.52 -11.94 23.05
CA ASP A 383 24.99 -10.94 24.02
C ASP A 383 25.72 -9.78 23.30
N THR A 384 26.03 -8.74 24.07
CA THR A 384 26.76 -7.56 23.58
C THR A 384 28.10 -7.94 22.94
N GLY A 385 28.85 -8.86 23.56
CA GLY A 385 30.18 -9.26 23.09
C GLY A 385 30.14 -9.95 21.72
N ILE A 386 29.15 -10.81 21.48
CA ILE A 386 28.96 -11.49 20.19
C ILE A 386 28.61 -10.49 19.10
N VAL A 387 27.72 -9.55 19.39
CA VAL A 387 27.34 -8.53 18.40
C VAL A 387 28.54 -7.66 18.05
N ASP A 388 29.30 -7.21 19.05
CA ASP A 388 30.42 -6.30 18.88
C ASP A 388 31.63 -6.95 18.21
N LEU A 389 32.00 -8.16 18.63
CA LEU A 389 33.24 -8.81 18.20
C LEU A 389 33.07 -9.66 16.94
N LEU A 390 31.87 -10.24 16.74
CA LEU A 390 31.64 -11.20 15.66
C LEU A 390 30.75 -10.62 14.58
N LEU A 391 29.57 -10.10 14.93
CA LEU A 391 28.55 -9.72 13.93
C LEU A 391 28.80 -8.40 13.24
N ALA A 392 29.04 -7.33 14.00
CA ALA A 392 29.26 -6.02 13.44
C ALA A 392 30.46 -6.02 12.46
N PRO A 393 31.59 -6.68 12.77
CA PRO A 393 32.70 -6.78 11.82
C PRO A 393 32.44 -7.78 10.68
N ALA A 394 31.49 -8.71 10.81
CA ALA A 394 31.20 -9.72 9.80
C ALA A 394 30.64 -9.12 8.50
N TRP A 395 29.73 -8.14 8.60
CA TRP A 395 28.90 -7.71 7.47
C TRP A 395 28.98 -6.19 7.21
N PRO A 396 30.08 -5.70 6.62
CA PRO A 396 30.29 -4.26 6.41
C PRO A 396 29.32 -3.64 5.37
N GLU A 397 28.76 -4.44 4.46
CA GLU A 397 27.84 -3.98 3.40
C GLU A 397 26.35 -4.10 3.77
N ILE A 398 26.03 -4.45 5.02
CA ILE A 398 24.66 -4.70 5.46
C ILE A 398 23.81 -3.41 5.41
N ARG A 399 22.60 -3.52 4.86
CA ARG A 399 21.58 -2.47 4.75
C ARG A 399 20.38 -2.75 5.63
N VAL A 400 19.94 -4.01 5.67
CA VAL A 400 18.81 -4.47 6.47
C VAL A 400 19.28 -5.58 7.41
N PHE A 401 19.18 -5.35 8.72
CA PHE A 401 19.54 -6.33 9.75
C PHE A 401 18.36 -6.59 10.68
N ASN A 402 17.78 -7.79 10.65
CA ASN A 402 16.54 -8.12 11.36
C ASN A 402 16.63 -9.45 12.13
N ILE A 403 16.72 -9.36 13.45
CA ILE A 403 16.65 -10.48 14.41
C ILE A 403 15.64 -10.09 15.50
N PRO A 404 14.33 -10.30 15.29
CA PRO A 404 13.30 -9.74 16.17
C PRO A 404 13.15 -10.47 17.52
N PHE A 405 13.75 -11.66 17.67
CA PHE A 405 13.69 -12.46 18.88
C PHE A 405 15.08 -12.96 19.26
N VAL A 406 15.45 -12.82 20.53
CA VAL A 406 16.74 -13.26 21.09
C VAL A 406 16.47 -14.01 22.39
N GLN A 407 17.19 -15.11 22.63
CA GLN A 407 17.17 -15.88 23.87
C GLN A 407 18.34 -15.49 24.79
N GLY A 408 18.13 -15.59 26.11
CA GLY A 408 19.19 -15.31 27.09
C GLY A 408 19.45 -13.82 27.30
N PRO A 409 20.69 -13.42 27.66
CA PRO A 409 21.04 -12.01 27.82
C PRO A 409 20.88 -11.29 26.48
N ARG A 410 20.17 -10.16 26.49
CA ARG A 410 19.96 -9.32 25.31
C ARG A 410 21.13 -8.36 25.15
N PRO A 411 21.46 -7.91 23.93
CA PRO A 411 22.51 -6.94 23.73
C PRO A 411 22.12 -5.59 24.39
N THR A 412 23.12 -4.98 25.02
CA THR A 412 23.01 -3.64 25.59
C THR A 412 23.08 -2.58 24.50
N TYR A 413 22.64 -1.37 24.80
CA TYR A 413 22.69 -0.23 23.88
C TYR A 413 24.08 0.07 23.29
N GLU A 414 25.16 -0.38 23.94
CA GLU A 414 26.55 -0.20 23.50
C GLU A 414 26.80 -0.75 22.09
N VAL A 415 26.09 -1.81 21.68
CA VAL A 415 26.22 -2.41 20.35
C VAL A 415 25.86 -1.47 19.21
N LEU A 416 25.03 -0.45 19.49
CA LEU A 416 24.61 0.53 18.48
C LEU A 416 25.78 1.35 17.96
N CYS A 417 26.74 1.68 18.82
CA CYS A 417 27.95 2.38 18.43
C CYS A 417 28.85 1.51 17.55
N THR A 418 28.99 0.23 17.89
CA THR A 418 29.79 -0.71 17.09
C THR A 418 29.15 -0.96 15.73
N LEU A 419 27.83 -1.16 15.68
CA LEU A 419 27.07 -1.30 14.43
C LEU A 419 27.19 -0.05 13.56
N ALA A 420 27.06 1.15 14.14
CA ALA A 420 27.23 2.40 13.39
C ALA A 420 28.64 2.56 12.80
N LYS A 421 29.68 2.04 13.49
CA LYS A 421 31.07 2.08 13.01
C LYS A 421 31.36 1.03 11.94
N CYS A 422 30.93 -0.20 12.15
CA CYS A 422 31.28 -1.34 11.28
C CYS A 422 30.34 -1.48 10.08
N CYS A 423 29.10 -0.99 10.17
CA CYS A 423 28.06 -1.18 9.16
C CYS A 423 27.55 0.16 8.60
N PRO A 424 28.38 0.95 7.88
CA PRO A 424 28.06 2.32 7.49
C PRO A 424 26.88 2.48 6.51
N LEU A 425 26.48 1.38 5.85
CA LEU A 425 25.39 1.35 4.88
C LEU A 425 24.04 0.94 5.49
N LEU A 426 23.99 0.67 6.80
CA LEU A 426 22.80 0.17 7.48
C LEU A 426 21.65 1.20 7.43
N SER A 427 20.53 0.82 6.84
CA SER A 427 19.33 1.64 6.69
C SER A 427 18.18 1.19 7.59
N GLU A 428 18.11 -0.11 7.90
CA GLU A 428 17.06 -0.72 8.71
C GLU A 428 17.66 -1.68 9.74
N LEU A 429 17.36 -1.44 11.02
CA LEU A 429 17.83 -2.25 12.14
C LEU A 429 16.63 -2.70 12.98
N SER A 430 16.49 -4.01 13.17
CA SER A 430 15.46 -4.61 14.02
C SER A 430 16.08 -5.68 14.92
N ILE A 431 16.39 -5.33 16.17
CA ILE A 431 16.98 -6.25 17.17
C ILE A 431 16.57 -5.79 18.58
N PRO A 432 16.21 -6.69 19.51
CA PRO A 432 15.94 -6.33 20.90
C PRO A 432 17.19 -5.75 21.59
N ILE A 433 17.17 -4.47 21.95
CA ILE A 433 18.26 -3.77 22.64
C ILE A 433 17.80 -3.29 24.01
N VAL A 434 18.59 -3.59 25.03
CA VAL A 434 18.30 -3.20 26.41
C VAL A 434 19.02 -1.91 26.76
N PHE A 435 18.26 -0.94 27.28
CA PHE A 435 18.77 0.29 27.87
C PHE A 435 18.70 0.18 29.41
N PRO A 436 19.70 0.70 30.14
CA PRO A 436 19.69 0.74 31.58
C PRO A 436 18.55 1.62 32.11
N SER A 437 17.90 1.14 33.16
CA SER A 437 16.88 1.89 33.90
C SER A 437 17.46 2.76 35.01
N ASP A 438 18.76 2.65 35.29
CA ASP A 438 19.44 3.45 36.31
C ASP A 438 19.70 4.88 35.82
N ASP A 439 20.10 5.77 36.74
CA ASP A 439 20.39 7.17 36.44
C ASP A 439 21.79 7.41 35.84
N SER A 440 22.53 6.36 35.47
CA SER A 440 23.86 6.53 34.90
C SER A 440 23.78 7.34 33.59
N PRO A 441 24.70 8.31 33.38
CA PRO A 441 24.72 9.06 32.13
C PRO A 441 25.19 8.14 30.99
N PHE A 442 24.53 8.23 29.83
CA PHE A 442 25.04 7.59 28.62
C PHE A 442 26.36 8.26 28.22
N PRO A 443 27.38 7.49 27.77
CA PRO A 443 28.62 8.07 27.29
C PRO A 443 28.35 9.10 26.17
N ASP A 444 28.71 10.36 26.40
CA ASP A 444 28.52 11.48 25.45
C ASP A 444 29.75 11.62 24.50
N ASP A 445 30.75 10.73 24.62
CA ASP A 445 32.02 10.76 23.88
C ASP A 445 31.90 10.27 22.42
N HIS A 446 30.69 10.13 21.90
CA HIS A 446 30.48 9.74 20.52
C HIS A 446 30.62 10.96 19.62
N VAL A 447 31.71 10.97 18.82
CA VAL A 447 31.79 11.82 17.63
C VAL A 447 30.47 11.69 16.88
N PRO A 448 29.77 12.78 16.50
CA PRO A 448 28.46 12.71 15.89
C PRO A 448 28.52 11.83 14.65
N PHE A 449 27.94 10.63 14.75
CA PHE A 449 27.88 9.72 13.63
C PHE A 449 26.82 10.27 12.68
N SER A 450 27.23 10.69 11.48
CA SER A 450 26.29 11.05 10.40
C SER A 450 25.72 9.79 9.73
N HIS A 451 25.33 8.81 10.54
CA HIS A 451 24.95 7.49 10.07
C HIS A 451 23.55 7.51 9.43
N LYS A 452 23.39 6.84 8.28
CA LYS A 452 22.19 6.90 7.43
C LYS A 452 21.07 5.94 7.82
N LEU A 453 21.01 5.53 9.10
CA LEU A 453 19.96 4.64 9.59
C LEU A 453 18.62 5.37 9.55
N ARG A 454 17.58 4.74 9.00
CA ARG A 454 16.26 5.33 8.82
C ARG A 454 15.19 4.66 9.68
N LEU A 455 15.23 3.33 9.77
CA LEU A 455 14.25 2.54 10.50
C LEU A 455 14.96 1.81 11.63
N PHE A 456 14.51 2.05 12.86
CA PHE A 456 15.01 1.36 14.04
C PHE A 456 13.85 0.69 14.78
N SER A 457 14.00 -0.60 15.09
CA SER A 457 13.02 -1.37 15.84
C SER A 457 13.69 -2.18 16.94
N SER A 458 13.19 -2.06 18.17
CA SER A 458 13.62 -2.85 19.32
C SER A 458 12.43 -3.64 19.90
N PRO A 459 12.02 -4.74 19.23
CA PRO A 459 10.84 -5.50 19.62
C PRO A 459 11.00 -6.13 21.02
N ASN A 460 9.90 -6.22 21.76
CA ASN A 460 9.83 -6.86 23.10
C ASN A 460 10.76 -6.25 24.16
N THR A 461 11.10 -4.96 24.03
CA THR A 461 11.85 -4.18 25.03
C THR A 461 11.01 -3.03 25.52
N SER A 462 11.19 -2.65 26.78
CA SER A 462 10.55 -1.48 27.38
C SER A 462 11.58 -0.43 27.74
N ILE A 463 11.18 0.85 27.66
CA ILE A 463 12.01 1.99 28.04
C ILE A 463 11.30 2.77 29.14
N SER A 464 12.07 3.28 30.11
CA SER A 464 11.62 4.24 31.12
C SER A 464 12.21 5.65 30.89
N ARG A 465 13.47 5.74 30.45
CA ARG A 465 14.21 7.02 30.28
C ARG A 465 14.11 7.58 28.86
N PHE A 466 12.92 7.99 28.44
CA PHE A 466 12.64 8.37 27.05
C PHE A 466 13.59 9.46 26.50
N ALA A 467 13.80 10.54 27.25
CA ALA A 467 14.59 11.68 26.79
C ALA A 467 16.09 11.33 26.64
N SER A 468 16.65 10.57 27.57
CA SER A 468 18.06 10.16 27.51
C SER A 468 18.32 9.21 26.36
N VAL A 469 17.41 8.23 26.14
CA VAL A 469 17.50 7.31 25.00
C VAL A 469 17.32 8.04 23.68
N ALA A 470 16.36 8.96 23.60
CA ALA A 470 16.14 9.78 22.41
C ALA A 470 17.38 10.61 22.04
N ARG A 471 18.02 11.28 23.01
CA ARG A 471 19.26 12.03 22.78
C ARG A 471 20.40 11.14 22.30
N TYR A 472 20.55 9.96 22.92
CA TYR A 472 21.57 9.00 22.54
C TYR A 472 21.39 8.50 21.10
N LEU A 473 20.17 8.06 20.75
CA LEU A 473 19.83 7.62 19.40
C LEU A 473 19.98 8.73 18.37
N ASP A 474 19.54 9.94 18.70
CA ASP A 474 19.67 11.10 17.82
C ASP A 474 21.14 11.41 17.54
N GLY A 475 22.01 11.33 18.55
CA GLY A 475 23.46 11.57 18.42
C GLY A 475 24.18 10.58 17.48
N ILE A 476 23.75 9.32 17.45
CA ILE A 476 24.35 8.27 16.62
C ILE A 476 23.67 8.15 15.25
N PHE A 477 22.34 8.32 15.21
CA PHE A 477 21.50 8.10 14.03
C PHE A 477 20.62 9.33 13.74
N PRO A 478 21.22 10.42 13.22
CA PRO A 478 20.52 11.69 13.03
C PRO A 478 19.38 11.65 12.00
N PHE A 479 19.35 10.62 11.14
CA PHE A 479 18.42 10.50 10.00
C PHE A 479 17.28 9.51 10.22
N LEU A 480 17.00 9.12 11.47
CA LEU A 480 15.87 8.25 11.81
C LEU A 480 14.53 8.86 11.37
N ILE A 481 13.69 8.03 10.76
CA ILE A 481 12.35 8.35 10.24
C ILE A 481 11.28 7.62 11.04
N SER A 482 11.57 6.41 11.49
CA SER A 482 10.65 5.64 12.34
C SER A 482 11.40 4.84 13.39
N ILE A 483 10.82 4.83 14.60
CA ILE A 483 11.35 4.18 15.78
C ILE A 483 10.22 3.36 16.41
N THR A 484 10.37 2.04 16.50
CA THR A 484 9.31 1.15 17.04
C THR A 484 9.84 0.19 18.09
N GLY A 485 8.98 -0.28 19.00
CA GLY A 485 9.37 -1.26 20.01
C GLY A 485 8.22 -1.68 20.91
N GLY A 486 8.52 -2.07 22.15
CA GLY A 486 7.52 -2.31 23.19
C GLY A 486 7.08 -1.03 23.90
N GLU A 487 6.72 -1.14 25.17
CA GLU A 487 6.27 0.00 25.99
C GLU A 487 7.35 1.09 26.11
N GLY A 488 6.99 2.35 25.86
CA GLY A 488 7.90 3.49 26.03
C GLY A 488 8.56 4.02 24.74
N TRP A 489 8.49 3.24 23.65
CA TRP A 489 9.17 3.59 22.39
C TRP A 489 8.46 4.68 21.57
N ASP A 490 7.15 4.82 21.73
CA ASP A 490 6.35 5.87 21.11
C ASP A 490 6.73 7.26 21.64
N GLN A 491 7.03 7.38 22.94
CA GLN A 491 7.54 8.64 23.49
C GLN A 491 8.96 8.94 22.99
N VAL A 492 9.82 7.92 22.85
CA VAL A 492 11.17 8.08 22.29
C VAL A 492 11.08 8.57 20.84
N GLU A 493 10.22 7.97 20.02
CA GLU A 493 10.00 8.37 18.62
C GLU A 493 9.58 9.84 18.52
N SER A 494 8.58 10.25 19.32
CA SER A 494 8.13 11.64 19.35
C SER A 494 9.25 12.60 19.76
N ILE A 495 10.02 12.30 20.81
CA ILE A 495 11.12 13.17 21.27
C ILE A 495 12.23 13.30 20.20
N VAL A 496 12.62 12.21 19.53
CA VAL A 496 13.63 12.27 18.47
C VAL A 496 13.15 13.14 17.31
N LEU A 497 11.95 12.84 16.77
CA LEU A 497 11.44 13.47 15.55
C LEU A 497 11.02 14.92 15.76
N GLU A 498 10.38 15.21 16.90
CA GLU A 498 9.79 16.53 17.18
C GLU A 498 10.75 17.48 17.89
N ALA A 499 11.56 16.99 18.84
CA ALA A 499 12.45 17.83 19.64
C ALA A 499 13.89 17.78 19.14
N CYS A 500 14.57 16.63 19.21
CA CYS A 500 16.01 16.53 18.95
C CYS A 500 16.37 16.94 17.51
N GLN A 501 15.68 16.39 16.51
CA GLN A 501 15.92 16.73 15.11
C GLN A 501 15.56 18.18 14.78
N SER A 502 14.53 18.75 15.42
CA SER A 502 14.15 20.16 15.23
C SER A 502 15.21 21.10 15.79
N VAL A 503 15.71 20.84 17.00
CA VAL A 503 16.78 21.62 17.64
C VAL A 503 18.04 21.61 16.78
N ARG A 504 18.44 20.46 16.23
CA ARG A 504 19.60 20.39 15.33
C ARG A 504 19.39 21.16 14.04
N ARG A 505 18.21 21.08 13.41
CA ARG A 505 17.91 21.85 12.19
C ARG A 505 18.03 23.36 12.47
N ASP A 506 17.51 23.82 13.60
CA ASP A 506 17.63 25.22 14.02
C ASP A 506 19.08 25.61 14.29
N GLN A 507 19.89 24.74 14.90
CA GLN A 507 21.33 24.96 15.09
C GLN A 507 22.08 25.03 13.75
N THR A 508 21.81 24.12 12.81
CA THR A 508 22.45 24.15 11.49
C THR A 508 22.09 25.41 10.70
N ILE A 509 20.85 25.89 10.82
CA ILE A 509 20.39 27.15 10.22
C ILE A 509 21.14 28.35 10.83
N ARG A 510 21.38 28.34 12.15
CA ARG A 510 22.12 29.41 12.85
C ARG A 510 23.62 29.41 12.55
N GLU A 511 24.22 28.23 12.38
CA GLU A 511 25.66 28.07 12.13
C GLU A 511 26.07 28.30 10.67
N ASN A 512 25.14 28.17 9.71
CA ASN A 512 25.42 28.33 8.28
C ASN A 512 24.42 29.27 7.56
N PRO A 513 24.35 30.56 7.92
CA PRO A 513 23.41 31.51 7.31
C PRO A 513 23.70 31.79 5.83
N ALA A 514 24.92 31.52 5.34
CA ALA A 514 25.38 31.87 4.00
C ALA A 514 24.86 30.96 2.86
N LYS A 515 24.25 29.80 3.15
CA LYS A 515 23.68 28.91 2.11
C LYS A 515 22.19 29.15 1.82
N HIS A 516 21.55 30.10 2.52
CA HIS A 516 20.10 30.32 2.46
C HIS A 516 19.67 31.76 2.15
N LEU A 517 20.57 32.60 1.60
CA LEU A 517 20.18 33.88 1.02
C LEU A 517 19.78 33.70 -0.46
N PRO A 518 18.67 34.31 -0.92
CA PRO A 518 18.42 34.44 -2.36
C PRO A 518 19.52 35.32 -2.98
N PRO A 519 19.86 35.15 -4.27
CA PRO A 519 20.85 36.00 -4.91
C PRO A 519 20.29 37.43 -4.96
N SER A 520 20.93 38.33 -4.21
CA SER A 520 20.71 39.77 -4.30
C SER A 520 21.47 40.32 -5.50
N GLU A 521 20.72 40.88 -6.44
CA GLU A 521 21.21 41.72 -7.53
C GLU A 521 22.18 42.77 -6.99
N THR A 522 23.44 42.71 -7.42
CA THR A 522 24.33 43.86 -7.39
C THR A 522 25.00 43.97 -8.75
N VAL A 523 24.63 45.05 -9.43
CA VAL A 523 25.18 45.56 -10.67
C VAL A 523 26.55 46.16 -10.38
N SER A 524 27.55 45.74 -11.14
CA SER A 524 28.66 46.61 -11.55
C SER A 524 29.19 46.08 -12.87
N GLY A 525 28.76 46.71 -13.96
CA GLY A 525 29.27 46.44 -15.30
C GLY A 525 30.63 47.08 -15.54
N GLU A 526 31.31 46.59 -16.56
CA GLU A 526 32.07 47.40 -17.50
C GLU A 526 32.08 46.67 -18.85
N GLU A 527 32.11 47.47 -19.89
CA GLU A 527 31.69 47.25 -21.28
C GLU A 527 32.62 46.33 -22.08
N ASP A 528 32.14 45.64 -23.13
CA ASP A 528 32.44 46.05 -24.52
C ASP A 528 31.73 45.20 -25.60
N PHE A 529 31.51 45.83 -26.75
CA PHE A 529 30.71 45.45 -27.92
C PHE A 529 31.18 44.22 -28.72
N SER A 530 30.26 43.46 -29.32
CA SER A 530 30.00 43.42 -30.79
C SER A 530 29.34 42.12 -31.30
N ASP A 531 28.27 42.33 -32.08
CA ASP A 531 27.74 41.64 -33.28
C ASP A 531 27.69 40.10 -33.43
N GLU A 532 26.42 39.68 -33.55
CA GLU A 532 25.81 38.95 -34.68
C GLU A 532 26.25 37.53 -35.11
N THR A 533 25.19 36.77 -35.41
CA THR A 533 25.01 35.65 -36.37
C THR A 533 25.23 34.20 -35.92
N ASP A 534 24.07 33.53 -35.78
CA ASP A 534 23.69 32.22 -36.35
C ASP A 534 24.74 31.12 -36.46
N VAL A 535 24.44 29.93 -35.89
CA VAL A 535 24.02 28.73 -36.66
C VAL A 535 23.34 27.76 -35.69
N VAL A 536 22.14 27.34 -36.09
CA VAL A 536 21.36 26.22 -35.54
C VAL A 536 22.16 24.93 -35.68
N ASP A 537 22.41 24.22 -34.58
CA ASP A 537 22.77 22.81 -34.65
C ASP A 537 21.93 21.94 -33.74
N VAL A 538 21.41 20.89 -34.36
CA VAL A 538 20.43 19.93 -33.87
C VAL A 538 21.07 19.07 -32.78
N ILE A 539 20.60 19.15 -31.53
CA ILE A 539 21.00 18.19 -30.49
C ILE A 539 19.91 17.13 -30.31
N SER A 540 20.21 15.99 -30.90
CA SER A 540 19.65 14.66 -30.65
C SER A 540 19.30 14.43 -29.18
N THR A 541 18.04 14.15 -28.89
CA THR A 541 17.55 13.70 -27.57
C THR A 541 18.10 12.30 -27.28
N GLN A 542 19.25 12.23 -26.60
CA GLN A 542 19.71 11.00 -25.98
C GLN A 542 19.00 10.81 -24.64
N ASP A 543 18.41 9.63 -24.46
CA ASP A 543 18.01 9.05 -23.17
C ASP A 543 19.19 9.12 -22.20
N ARG A 544 19.21 10.16 -21.35
CA ARG A 544 20.13 10.22 -20.21
C ARG A 544 19.34 9.90 -18.95
N PRO A 545 19.80 8.95 -18.11
CA PRO A 545 19.18 8.74 -16.80
C PRO A 545 19.26 10.03 -15.98
N PRO A 546 18.22 10.35 -15.19
CA PRO A 546 18.14 11.60 -14.44
C PRO A 546 19.34 11.74 -13.50
N SER A 547 19.93 12.93 -13.52
CA SER A 547 21.07 13.28 -12.69
C SER A 547 20.73 13.21 -11.20
N GLU A 548 21.73 13.02 -10.34
CA GLU A 548 21.53 13.04 -8.89
C GLU A 548 20.90 14.33 -8.38
N GLN A 549 21.12 15.46 -9.08
CA GLN A 549 20.48 16.74 -8.77
C GLN A 549 18.99 16.73 -9.08
N GLU A 550 18.58 16.14 -10.20
CA GLU A 550 17.16 15.99 -10.57
C GLU A 550 16.44 15.00 -9.63
N ILE A 551 17.11 13.91 -9.25
CA ILE A 551 16.59 12.95 -8.26
C ILE A 551 16.45 13.61 -6.88
N ALA A 552 17.42 14.45 -6.49
CA ALA A 552 17.36 15.20 -5.23
C ALA A 552 16.25 16.27 -5.24
N ALA A 553 16.08 16.98 -6.36
CA ALA A 553 15.00 17.95 -6.54
C ALA A 553 13.62 17.28 -6.52
N ALA A 554 13.45 16.16 -7.22
CA ALA A 554 12.22 15.37 -7.21
C ALA A 554 11.91 14.83 -5.80
N SER A 555 12.93 14.36 -5.07
CA SER A 555 12.79 13.90 -3.68
C SER A 555 12.39 15.03 -2.73
N LEU A 556 12.90 16.25 -2.96
CA LEU A 556 12.53 17.43 -2.18
C LEU A 556 11.07 17.83 -2.43
N ILE A 557 10.66 17.88 -3.70
CA ILE A 557 9.28 18.17 -4.10
C ILE A 557 8.32 17.13 -3.50
N GLN A 558 8.66 15.85 -3.61
CA GLN A 558 7.88 14.75 -3.02
C GLN A 558 7.72 14.90 -1.51
N ARG A 559 8.80 15.28 -0.79
CA ARG A 559 8.78 15.48 0.66
C ARG A 559 7.91 16.68 1.06
N VAL A 560 8.00 17.78 0.32
CA VAL A 560 7.18 18.98 0.56
C VAL A 560 5.71 18.69 0.30
N TYR A 561 5.39 18.00 -0.80
CA TYR A 561 4.03 17.60 -1.14
C TYR A 561 3.42 16.68 -0.07
N ARG A 562 4.16 15.69 0.42
CA ARG A 562 3.70 14.80 1.52
C ARG A 562 3.45 15.58 2.82
N LYS A 563 4.29 16.56 3.17
CA LYS A 563 4.03 17.46 4.30
C LYS A 563 2.78 18.32 4.12
N VAL A 564 2.51 18.79 2.90
CA VAL A 564 1.29 19.55 2.59
C VAL A 564 0.06 18.65 2.68
N LEU A 565 0.15 17.41 2.18
CA LEU A 565 -0.93 16.43 2.25
C LEU A 565 -1.23 16.03 3.70
N GLN A 566 -0.20 15.81 4.51
CA GLN A 566 -0.32 15.48 5.93
C GLN A 566 -0.89 16.65 6.73
N ARG A 567 -0.50 17.90 6.43
CA ARG A 567 -1.15 19.11 6.98
C ARG A 567 -2.61 19.28 6.55
N ARG A 568 -2.98 18.84 5.34
CA ARG A 568 -4.37 18.84 4.86
C ARG A 568 -5.20 17.74 5.55
N LEU A 569 -4.59 16.59 5.85
CA LEU A 569 -5.20 15.50 6.62
C LEU A 569 -5.36 15.85 8.10
N ASP A 570 -4.35 16.45 8.74
CA ASP A 570 -4.43 16.95 10.12
C ASP A 570 -5.35 18.17 10.24
N GLY A 571 -5.47 18.97 9.17
CA GLY A 571 -6.43 20.06 9.06
C GLY A 571 -7.89 19.60 9.08
N ALA A 572 -8.18 18.36 8.65
CA ALA A 572 -9.53 17.80 8.64
C ALA A 572 -10.09 17.52 10.06
N GLN A 573 -9.25 17.53 11.09
CA GLN A 573 -9.66 17.36 12.50
C GLN A 573 -9.85 18.68 13.27
N ARG A 574 -9.68 19.86 12.64
CA ARG A 574 -9.95 21.16 13.28
C ARG A 574 -11.15 21.87 12.65
N GLY A 575 -12.11 22.29 13.48
CA GLY A 575 -13.27 23.09 13.06
C GLY A 575 -14.47 22.25 12.58
N ILE A 576 -15.33 22.84 11.75
CA ILE A 576 -16.61 22.25 11.29
C ILE A 576 -16.43 20.94 10.50
N ALA A 577 -15.27 20.73 9.86
CA ALA A 577 -15.02 19.60 8.94
C ALA A 577 -15.12 18.21 9.61
N GLY A 578 -14.65 18.08 10.85
CA GLY A 578 -14.70 16.83 11.61
C GLY A 578 -16.13 16.39 11.95
N PRO A 579 -16.92 17.23 12.64
CA PRO A 579 -18.35 16.99 12.89
C PRO A 579 -19.13 16.72 11.60
N ARG A 580 -18.82 17.44 10.51
CA ARG A 580 -19.42 17.24 9.19
C ARG A 580 -19.21 15.81 8.69
N ALA A 581 -17.96 15.33 8.62
CA ALA A 581 -17.67 13.97 8.14
C ALA A 581 -18.38 12.89 8.98
N GLN A 582 -18.42 13.05 10.31
CA GLN A 582 -19.05 12.10 11.22
C GLN A 582 -20.58 12.03 11.05
N ILE A 583 -21.23 13.18 10.85
CA ILE A 583 -22.68 13.28 10.66
C ILE A 583 -23.09 12.68 9.31
N TYR A 584 -22.38 12.99 8.23
CA TYR A 584 -22.62 12.38 6.92
C TYR A 584 -22.47 10.85 6.95
N ALA A 585 -21.43 10.35 7.61
CA ALA A 585 -21.22 8.91 7.76
C ALA A 585 -22.36 8.24 8.57
N SER A 586 -22.91 8.96 9.55
CA SER A 586 -24.05 8.47 10.34
C SER A 586 -25.34 8.42 9.53
N CYS A 587 -25.62 9.45 8.71
CA CYS A 587 -26.74 9.45 7.76
C CYS A 587 -26.63 8.32 6.73
N ALA A 588 -25.44 8.10 6.14
CA ALA A 588 -25.24 7.07 5.12
C ALA A 588 -25.48 5.64 5.64
N LYS A 589 -25.13 5.36 6.91
CA LYS A 589 -25.35 4.04 7.53
C LYS A 589 -26.83 3.70 7.73
N GLU A 590 -27.66 4.70 8.01
CA GLU A 590 -29.08 4.51 8.31
C GLU A 590 -29.98 4.40 7.07
N VAL A 591 -29.42 4.55 5.85
CA VAL A 591 -30.16 4.47 4.58
C VAL A 591 -30.87 3.13 4.40
N SER A 592 -30.19 2.02 4.74
CA SER A 592 -30.75 0.67 4.60
C SER A 592 -31.98 0.44 5.49
N ARG A 593 -32.10 1.18 6.60
CA ARG A 593 -33.20 1.09 7.56
C ARG A 593 -34.47 1.78 7.08
N LEU A 594 -34.33 2.86 6.29
CA LEU A 594 -35.47 3.64 5.79
C LEU A 594 -36.21 2.94 4.64
N GLY A 595 -35.59 1.93 4.01
CA GLY A 595 -36.17 1.18 2.89
C GLY A 595 -36.45 2.04 1.65
N GLY A 596 -36.75 1.43 0.50
CA GLY A 596 -36.98 2.14 -0.77
C GLY A 596 -38.23 3.02 -0.85
N LYS A 597 -38.83 3.40 0.29
CA LYS A 597 -40.08 4.16 0.36
C LYS A 597 -39.75 5.66 0.39
N SER A 598 -40.10 6.36 -0.69
CA SER A 598 -39.92 7.80 -0.92
C SER A 598 -38.50 8.24 -1.30
N GLY A 599 -38.16 8.07 -2.59
CA GLY A 599 -36.94 8.62 -3.16
C GLY A 599 -36.76 10.12 -2.85
N ARG A 600 -37.83 10.92 -2.81
CA ARG A 600 -37.74 12.36 -2.49
C ARG A 600 -37.27 12.63 -1.06
N TYR A 601 -37.75 11.89 -0.06
CA TYR A 601 -37.32 12.08 1.32
C TYR A 601 -35.86 11.66 1.52
N LEU A 602 -35.40 10.63 0.79
CA LEU A 602 -34.01 10.18 0.84
C LEU A 602 -33.02 11.26 0.36
N HIS A 603 -33.39 12.06 -0.64
CA HIS A 603 -32.59 13.21 -1.09
C HIS A 603 -32.47 14.27 0.01
N LEU A 604 -33.54 14.51 0.78
CA LEU A 604 -33.50 15.41 1.95
C LEU A 604 -32.62 14.84 3.07
N PHE A 605 -32.70 13.52 3.29
CA PHE A 605 -31.99 12.81 4.35
C PHE A 605 -30.47 12.71 4.11
N LEU A 606 -30.02 12.59 2.86
CA LEU A 606 -28.60 12.48 2.52
C LEU A 606 -27.93 13.78 2.08
N GLY A 607 -28.69 14.80 1.69
CA GLY A 607 -28.14 16.08 1.27
C GLY A 607 -28.32 17.17 2.33
N PRO A 608 -29.49 17.83 2.39
CA PRO A 608 -29.75 18.94 3.32
C PRO A 608 -29.73 18.63 4.83
N LEU A 609 -30.19 17.45 5.26
CA LEU A 609 -30.28 17.09 6.69
C LEU A 609 -28.92 17.07 7.43
N PRO A 610 -27.84 16.47 6.88
CA PRO A 610 -26.52 16.56 7.47
C PRO A 610 -26.05 17.98 7.78
N HIS A 611 -26.38 18.95 6.93
CA HIS A 611 -25.97 20.35 7.14
C HIS A 611 -26.64 20.98 8.38
N ILE A 612 -27.94 20.74 8.61
CA ILE A 612 -28.59 21.27 9.82
C ILE A 612 -28.09 20.58 11.10
N LEU A 613 -27.76 19.29 11.03
CA LEU A 613 -27.17 18.55 12.14
C LEU A 613 -25.78 19.08 12.51
N VAL A 614 -24.99 19.49 11.52
CA VAL A 614 -23.69 20.14 11.73
C VAL A 614 -23.87 21.49 12.42
N CYS A 615 -24.83 22.30 11.98
CA CYS A 615 -25.16 23.57 12.65
C CYS A 615 -25.52 23.34 14.13
N LEU A 616 -26.42 22.38 14.43
CA LEU A 616 -26.84 22.08 15.79
C LEU A 616 -25.68 21.60 16.68
N GLU A 617 -24.79 20.75 16.15
CA GLU A 617 -23.61 20.27 16.88
C GLU A 617 -22.62 21.41 17.18
N MET A 618 -22.42 22.33 16.24
CA MET A 618 -21.57 23.51 16.45
C MET A 618 -22.17 24.48 17.48
N VAL A 619 -23.49 24.67 17.47
CA VAL A 619 -24.21 25.44 18.51
C VAL A 619 -24.05 24.79 19.88
N ARG A 620 -24.16 23.46 19.99
CA ARG A 620 -23.93 22.72 21.23
C ARG A 620 -22.51 22.90 21.77
N ILE A 621 -21.50 22.78 20.91
CA ILE A 621 -20.09 22.97 21.29
C ILE A 621 -19.84 24.40 21.78
N GLU A 622 -20.34 25.41 21.06
CA GLU A 622 -20.11 26.81 21.41
C GLU A 622 -20.91 27.25 22.64
N THR A 623 -22.15 26.79 22.83
CA THR A 623 -22.92 27.06 24.06
C THR A 623 -22.20 26.54 25.31
N ILE A 624 -21.60 25.34 25.26
CA ILE A 624 -20.81 24.78 26.37
C ILE A 624 -19.59 25.66 26.67
N LYS A 625 -18.87 26.08 25.61
CA LYS A 625 -17.68 26.94 25.72
C LYS A 625 -18.03 28.30 26.32
N GLN A 626 -19.11 28.94 25.84
CA GLN A 626 -19.58 30.22 26.38
C GLN A 626 -20.10 30.09 27.82
N ARG A 627 -20.79 29.00 28.17
CA ARG A 627 -21.22 28.73 29.55
C ARG A 627 -20.05 28.70 30.53
N VAL A 628 -18.94 28.06 30.17
CA VAL A 628 -17.71 28.03 30.99
C VAL A 628 -17.12 29.44 31.12
N LYS A 629 -17.07 30.20 30.03
CA LYS A 629 -16.57 31.58 30.01
C LYS A 629 -17.42 32.52 30.88
N THR A 630 -18.75 32.45 30.77
CA THR A 630 -19.73 33.22 31.55
C THR A 630 -19.64 32.88 33.04
N LYS A 631 -19.57 31.60 33.41
CA LYS A 631 -19.38 31.18 34.82
C LYS A 631 -18.06 31.68 35.42
N ARG A 632 -16.98 31.73 34.64
CA ARG A 632 -15.69 32.28 35.09
C ARG A 632 -15.77 33.79 35.33
N LYS A 633 -16.53 34.53 34.52
CA LYS A 633 -16.80 35.96 34.71
C LYS A 633 -17.69 36.22 35.94
N LEU A 634 -18.68 35.37 36.17
CA LEU A 634 -19.61 35.49 37.33
C LEU A 634 -18.89 35.36 38.67
N LYS A 635 -17.83 34.54 38.73
CA LYS A 635 -16.96 34.42 39.90
C LYS A 635 -16.08 35.65 40.17
N LYS A 636 -16.01 36.60 39.22
CA LYS A 636 -15.08 37.75 39.24
C LYS A 636 -15.77 39.13 39.25
N CYS A 637 -17.10 39.21 39.12
CA CYS A 637 -17.85 40.48 39.04
C CYS A 637 -18.43 40.96 40.39
N GLY A 638 -18.66 42.28 40.51
CA GLY A 638 -19.42 42.92 41.61
C GLY A 638 -20.95 42.80 41.45
N LEU A 639 -21.71 43.33 42.42
CA LEU A 639 -23.16 43.12 42.58
C LEU A 639 -24.03 43.60 41.39
N ASP A 640 -23.64 44.66 40.67
CA ASP A 640 -24.44 45.26 39.58
C ASP A 640 -24.41 44.45 38.26
N ASP A 641 -23.31 43.77 37.93
CA ASP A 641 -23.18 42.99 36.69
C ASP A 641 -23.73 41.56 36.82
N LYS A 642 -24.10 41.15 38.03
CA LYS A 642 -24.46 39.76 38.35
C LYS A 642 -25.79 39.36 37.69
N GLY A 643 -26.78 40.25 37.71
CA GLY A 643 -28.11 40.01 37.12
C GLY A 643 -28.02 39.78 35.60
N ILE A 644 -27.30 40.64 34.89
CA ILE A 644 -27.10 40.54 33.43
C ILE A 644 -26.41 39.22 33.04
N LEU A 645 -25.42 38.81 33.84
CA LEU A 645 -24.65 37.60 33.56
C LEU A 645 -25.40 36.31 33.91
N ASP A 646 -26.28 36.35 34.92
CA ASP A 646 -27.21 35.28 35.24
C ASP A 646 -28.28 35.13 34.14
N ASP A 647 -28.84 36.23 33.63
CA ASP A 647 -29.77 36.22 32.49
C ASP A 647 -29.12 35.64 31.22
N LEU A 648 -27.88 36.03 30.93
CA LEU A 648 -27.11 35.47 29.82
C LEU A 648 -26.87 33.96 30.01
N LEU A 649 -26.61 33.50 31.23
CA LEU A 649 -26.43 32.08 31.54
C LEU A 649 -27.73 31.29 31.33
N ILE A 650 -28.88 31.87 31.69
CA ILE A 650 -30.21 31.29 31.44
C ILE A 650 -30.44 31.15 29.93
N GLN A 651 -30.15 32.19 29.14
CA GLN A 651 -30.28 32.14 27.68
C GLN A 651 -29.35 31.09 27.04
N ILE A 652 -28.09 31.01 27.47
CA ILE A 652 -27.13 29.98 26.99
C ILE A 652 -27.62 28.56 27.32
N ASN A 653 -28.14 28.33 28.53
CA ASN A 653 -28.66 27.02 28.93
C ASN A 653 -29.91 26.64 28.12
N LYS A 654 -30.81 27.60 27.88
CA LYS A 654 -32.00 27.41 27.05
C LYS A 654 -31.63 27.08 25.60
N ALA A 655 -30.64 27.78 25.03
CA ALA A 655 -30.16 27.51 23.67
C ALA A 655 -29.53 26.11 23.56
N ASN A 656 -28.69 25.70 24.51
CA ASN A 656 -28.10 24.36 24.54
C ASN A 656 -29.16 23.26 24.69
N GLN A 657 -30.15 23.44 25.58
CA GLN A 657 -31.24 22.48 25.75
C GLN A 657 -32.07 22.34 24.46
N THR A 658 -32.35 23.46 23.79
CA THR A 658 -33.07 23.44 22.50
C THR A 658 -32.26 22.74 21.41
N ALA A 659 -30.94 22.98 21.35
CA ALA A 659 -30.06 22.32 20.39
C ALA A 659 -30.02 20.79 20.59
N VAL A 660 -29.90 20.33 21.85
CA VAL A 660 -29.89 18.90 22.20
C VAL A 660 -31.22 18.23 21.85
N GLU A 661 -32.35 18.89 22.13
CA GLU A 661 -33.66 18.34 21.80
C GLU A 661 -33.86 18.20 20.29
N LEU A 662 -33.52 19.24 19.52
CA LEU A 662 -33.59 19.20 18.05
C LEU A 662 -32.64 18.14 17.47
N GLN A 663 -31.42 18.03 17.99
CA GLN A 663 -30.44 17.03 17.56
C GLN A 663 -30.91 15.61 17.85
N LYS A 664 -31.62 15.38 18.97
CA LYS A 664 -32.20 14.08 19.28
C LYS A 664 -33.32 13.72 18.30
N GLN A 665 -34.22 14.65 18.00
CA GLN A 665 -35.34 14.44 17.09
C GLN A 665 -34.89 14.22 15.63
N LEU A 666 -33.91 15.01 15.17
CA LEU A 666 -33.34 14.97 13.82
C LEU A 666 -32.18 13.97 13.66
N SER A 667 -31.81 13.24 14.72
CA SER A 667 -30.69 12.30 14.66
C SER A 667 -30.94 11.24 13.58
N PRO A 668 -29.92 10.80 12.83
CA PRO A 668 -30.12 9.83 11.73
C PRO A 668 -30.80 8.53 12.16
N SER A 669 -30.55 8.10 13.41
CA SER A 669 -31.13 6.92 14.03
C SER A 669 -32.52 7.14 14.65
N SER A 670 -33.06 8.37 14.62
CA SER A 670 -34.40 8.70 15.14
C SER A 670 -35.50 7.97 14.36
N SER A 671 -36.50 7.44 15.06
CA SER A 671 -37.70 6.85 14.43
C SER A 671 -38.56 7.91 13.73
N PHE A 672 -38.28 9.20 13.94
CA PHE A 672 -38.90 10.31 13.20
C PHE A 672 -38.81 10.10 11.68
N HIS A 673 -37.68 9.62 11.18
CA HIS A 673 -37.40 9.47 9.76
C HIS A 673 -38.15 8.29 9.11
N GLU A 674 -38.65 7.32 9.90
CA GLU A 674 -39.46 6.21 9.39
C GLU A 674 -40.79 6.68 8.79
N ARG A 675 -41.29 7.84 9.25
CA ARG A 675 -42.53 8.44 8.76
C ARG A 675 -42.36 9.20 7.44
N CYS A 676 -41.12 9.49 7.02
CA CYS A 676 -40.78 10.20 5.79
C CYS A 676 -41.56 11.52 5.56
N ASP A 677 -41.93 12.23 6.64
CA ASP A 677 -42.71 13.47 6.57
C ASP A 677 -41.80 14.69 6.32
N GLY A 678 -41.75 15.15 5.07
CA GLY A 678 -40.97 16.33 4.67
C GLY A 678 -41.50 17.65 5.24
N LYS A 679 -42.81 17.75 5.53
CA LYS A 679 -43.41 18.98 6.08
C LYS A 679 -43.10 19.12 7.57
N GLU A 680 -43.17 18.02 8.32
CA GLU A 680 -42.76 18.01 9.73
C GLU A 680 -41.23 18.23 9.86
N LEU A 681 -40.44 17.69 8.92
CA LEU A 681 -39.00 17.95 8.84
C LEU A 681 -38.70 19.43 8.59
N GLY A 682 -39.46 20.09 7.69
CA GLY A 682 -39.38 21.53 7.46
C GLY A 682 -39.58 22.36 8.73
N LYS A 683 -40.62 22.07 9.51
CA LYS A 683 -40.89 22.76 10.80
C LYS A 683 -39.75 22.63 11.80
N LEU A 684 -39.11 21.46 11.87
CA LEU A 684 -37.97 21.24 12.78
C LEU A 684 -36.72 22.00 12.32
N VAL A 685 -36.50 22.12 11.01
CA VAL A 685 -35.39 22.89 10.43
C VAL A 685 -35.61 24.40 10.57
N GLU A 686 -36.84 24.88 10.42
CA GLU A 686 -37.21 26.28 10.75
C GLU A 686 -36.90 26.60 12.22
N LYS A 687 -37.32 25.72 13.14
CA LYS A 687 -37.02 25.88 14.57
C LYS A 687 -35.51 25.86 14.87
N ALA A 688 -34.73 25.09 14.11
CA ALA A 688 -33.27 25.09 14.21
C ALA A 688 -32.66 26.40 13.66
N ASN A 689 -33.21 26.95 12.58
CA ASN A 689 -32.82 28.27 12.06
C ASN A 689 -33.10 29.40 13.05
N ASP A 690 -34.28 29.40 13.67
CA ASP A 690 -34.64 30.39 14.70
C ASP A 690 -33.69 30.31 15.90
N LEU A 691 -33.28 29.10 16.28
CA LEU A 691 -32.31 28.89 17.34
C LEU A 691 -30.94 29.49 16.97
N VAL A 692 -30.42 29.19 15.77
CA VAL A 692 -29.10 29.71 15.32
C VAL A 692 -29.13 31.24 15.22
N SER A 693 -30.24 31.80 14.75
CA SER A 693 -30.43 33.25 14.58
C SER A 693 -30.63 34.00 15.91
N SER A 694 -31.13 33.34 16.96
CA SER A 694 -31.42 33.94 18.28
C SER A 694 -30.30 33.75 19.32
N LEU A 695 -29.13 33.25 18.91
CA LEU A 695 -28.01 33.06 19.83
C LEU A 695 -27.50 34.39 20.40
N PRO A 696 -27.28 34.49 21.72
CA PRO A 696 -26.78 35.73 22.35
C PRO A 696 -25.27 35.95 22.12
N PHE A 697 -24.63 35.18 21.24
CA PHE A 697 -23.21 35.24 20.93
C PHE A 697 -22.95 34.77 19.49
N LYS A 698 -21.84 35.23 18.91
CA LYS A 698 -21.36 34.75 17.60
C LYS A 698 -20.67 33.41 17.73
N THR A 699 -20.94 32.49 16.81
CA THR A 699 -20.23 31.22 16.70
C THR A 699 -18.80 31.44 16.19
N SER A 700 -17.86 30.59 16.63
CA SER A 700 -16.46 30.67 16.22
C SER A 700 -16.19 30.20 14.80
N SER A 701 -17.21 29.64 14.14
CA SER A 701 -17.16 29.20 12.75
C SER A 701 -18.40 29.71 12.03
N ASP A 702 -18.25 30.04 10.75
CA ASP A 702 -19.36 30.51 9.92
C ASP A 702 -20.28 29.33 9.58
N LEU A 703 -21.54 29.43 10.00
CA LEU A 703 -22.57 28.43 9.78
C LEU A 703 -23.51 28.82 8.64
N SER A 704 -23.29 29.98 8.00
CA SER A 704 -24.19 30.56 6.99
C SER A 704 -24.41 29.61 5.81
N ASP A 705 -23.34 28.97 5.33
CA ASP A 705 -23.42 28.07 4.17
C ASP A 705 -24.21 26.79 4.47
N ASP A 706 -23.90 26.11 5.58
CA ASP A 706 -24.63 24.89 5.99
C ASP A 706 -26.10 25.19 6.29
N LEU A 707 -26.38 26.33 6.95
CA LEU A 707 -27.74 26.77 7.24
C LEU A 707 -28.51 27.12 5.96
N HIS A 708 -27.87 27.79 5.00
CA HIS A 708 -28.45 28.10 3.70
C HIS A 708 -28.81 26.84 2.92
N ILE A 709 -27.92 25.85 2.87
CA ILE A 709 -28.15 24.58 2.17
C ILE A 709 -29.29 23.80 2.82
N ALA A 710 -29.35 23.74 4.15
CA ALA A 710 -30.43 23.08 4.87
C ALA A 710 -31.80 23.73 4.61
N ILE A 711 -31.90 25.05 4.71
CA ILE A 711 -33.15 25.79 4.52
C ILE A 711 -33.62 25.70 3.07
N LYS A 712 -32.73 25.96 2.11
CA LYS A 712 -33.04 25.87 0.68
C LYS A 712 -33.41 24.44 0.26
N GLY A 713 -32.83 23.44 0.92
CA GLY A 713 -33.08 22.04 0.62
C GLY A 713 -34.39 21.51 1.20
N ILE A 714 -34.77 21.94 2.41
CA ILE A 714 -35.86 21.32 3.18
C ILE A 714 -37.10 22.24 3.30
N VAL A 715 -36.89 23.54 3.48
CA VAL A 715 -37.96 24.49 3.86
C VAL A 715 -38.59 25.16 2.64
N THR A 716 -37.80 25.52 1.63
CA THR A 716 -38.35 26.15 0.42
C THR A 716 -39.01 25.10 -0.49
N GLU A 717 -40.35 25.14 -0.61
CA GLU A 717 -41.10 24.34 -1.57
C GLU A 717 -40.68 24.69 -3.01
N ARG A 718 -40.33 23.69 -3.83
CA ARG A 718 -40.21 23.87 -5.28
C ARG A 718 -41.62 23.98 -5.86
N SER A 719 -42.06 25.18 -6.22
CA SER A 719 -43.22 25.34 -7.12
C SER A 719 -42.85 24.73 -8.48
N TYR A 720 -43.61 23.72 -8.91
CA TYR A 720 -43.60 23.32 -10.31
C TYR A 720 -44.54 24.27 -11.03
N GLU A 721 -44.00 25.27 -11.73
CA GLU A 721 -44.72 25.87 -12.84
C GLU A 721 -44.90 24.77 -13.89
N SER A 722 -46.15 24.32 -14.03
CA SER A 722 -46.54 23.42 -15.10
C SER A 722 -46.30 24.09 -16.45
N THR A 723 -45.30 23.64 -17.20
CA THR A 723 -45.31 23.81 -18.65
C THR A 723 -46.22 22.74 -19.24
N GLN A 724 -47.53 22.92 -19.04
CA GLN A 724 -48.55 22.27 -19.84
C GLN A 724 -48.46 22.92 -21.23
N LYS A 725 -47.69 22.31 -22.16
CA LYS A 725 -47.88 22.60 -23.58
C LYS A 725 -49.22 21.98 -23.98
N THR A 726 -50.22 22.85 -24.10
CA THR A 726 -51.52 22.60 -24.69
C THR A 726 -51.32 22.00 -26.08
N ILE A 727 -51.80 20.78 -26.29
CA ILE A 727 -52.25 20.30 -27.58
C ILE A 727 -53.69 20.79 -27.67
N ASP A 728 -53.92 21.85 -28.44
CA ASP A 728 -55.23 22.18 -28.98
C ASP A 728 -55.12 22.26 -30.50
N ALA A 729 -56.17 21.76 -31.13
CA ALA A 729 -56.30 21.38 -32.53
C ALA A 729 -56.22 22.53 -33.53
N GLU A 730 -55.61 22.24 -34.69
CA GLU A 730 -56.24 22.30 -36.02
C GLU A 730 -55.48 21.40 -37.01
#